data_AF-A0A4V3JJP5-F1
#
_entry.id   AF-A0A4V3JJP5-F1
#
_cell.length_a   1.000
_cell.length_b   1.000
_cell.length_c   1.000
_cell.angle_alpha   90.00
_cell.angle_beta   90.00
_cell.angle_gamma   90.00
#
_symmetry.space_group_name_H-M   'P 1'
#
loop_
_entity.id
_entity.type
_entity.pdbx_description
1 polymer ?
#
loop_
_entity_poly.entity_id
_entity_poly.type
_entity_poly.pdbx_seq_one_letter_code
_entity_poly.pdbx_strand_id
1 'polypeptide(L)'
;MKLKIENFGIFSKKEFPIDRVTVFTGPNESGKTTILDALVSALVKVVGTTKFGATLSSRYKSDRNSDLGISKLSLSPNLFLNSLVIREGNMDVGSEKELVTAIEQTIFDSGYNPSQLKEQVEQLLAKTGNRKSAKDWNLALSELNTAKQKFDESEMSLNKISAQFIDLPQLEIQRQKLKLELVNANTEQNKLQSELSELKETEQHNEADRLYGQLLQWETLESGSKQEEKILKSGWDQKSKELDGEIKSLEQKRSLSKERLTNLEIKLESSSAQKKQIEQKSKKLESYFEFFETWKQTVRKFQEESPVIQKTIWNPLYRSLAGGFGVLGIFSLIFSIFSGLDGWIYILPILFLGVGLFFLFRAKEIKLEKDEPKWNEMVHRIVREMETKTLGEWKPESITMDSLSLCFQRYEREYTKQKLESEGFGSNLSSMEEEITRLRLEDKKMSETILEKEKELAGIWREAAVQSLSELSELYVQIRLKQEKLKTLTESLKTESKKWGTTDLGELKLKLKEKVSDLEKKGISKTFSSEDRTNKQRLENKIQILSDKIRELERSIVELEKKLDTGKAVLESQMVPAQKEWETNKRNLELKEKWKNDLERNFQSLEVLSEIFSEMQGESTDKMSSLVKSLQTRMDAIKGIRPTKQIQWNGFSDEIQITTDSSSDSFLFQNLSTGTKEQISYVLRLEYAFRIGKQFNLPFLLLDEPFRHMDVERRDSALSYTLQCIANAEEDWKVVFFSFDEGLVAKIKDLADGFNLPCQIHELTKRVS
;
A
#
# COMPACT_ATOMS: atom_id res chain seq x y z
N MET A 1 -85.42 -40.77 50.74
CA MET A 1 -85.02 -41.15 49.35
C MET A 1 -85.26 -42.65 49.17
N LYS A 2 -85.27 -43.23 47.96
CA LYS A 2 -85.44 -44.70 47.79
C LYS A 2 -84.48 -45.25 46.73
N LEU A 3 -83.74 -46.31 47.07
CA LEU A 3 -83.00 -47.11 46.10
C LEU A 3 -84.00 -48.04 45.39
N LYS A 4 -84.21 -47.83 44.10
CA LYS A 4 -85.02 -48.67 43.23
C LYS A 4 -84.12 -49.65 42.50
N ILE A 5 -84.38 -50.94 42.69
CA ILE A 5 -83.70 -52.03 42.00
C ILE A 5 -84.69 -52.71 41.07
N GLU A 6 -84.57 -52.47 39.77
CA GLU A 6 -85.40 -53.13 38.75
C GLU A 6 -84.90 -54.56 38.52
N ASN A 7 -83.59 -54.72 38.30
CA ASN A 7 -82.92 -55.98 38.10
C ASN A 7 -81.46 -55.89 38.56
N PHE A 8 -81.09 -56.51 39.69
CA PHE A 8 -79.71 -56.54 40.18
C PHE A 8 -79.50 -57.75 41.10
N GLY A 9 -78.82 -58.78 40.59
CA GLY A 9 -78.52 -60.01 41.35
C GLY A 9 -79.76 -60.71 41.88
N ILE A 10 -79.82 -60.94 43.20
CA ILE A 10 -80.96 -61.62 43.86
C ILE A 10 -82.20 -60.72 44.03
N PHE A 11 -82.08 -59.43 43.73
CA PHE A 11 -83.16 -58.46 43.87
C PHE A 11 -83.71 -58.05 42.49
N SER A 12 -85.03 -58.14 42.35
CA SER A 12 -85.76 -57.61 41.19
C SER A 12 -87.04 -56.94 41.68
N LYS A 13 -87.35 -55.78 41.10
CA LYS A 13 -88.50 -54.93 41.45
C LYS A 13 -88.63 -54.67 42.96
N LYS A 14 -87.50 -54.38 43.62
CA LYS A 14 -87.46 -54.02 45.05
C LYS A 14 -87.12 -52.54 45.22
N GLU A 15 -87.67 -51.94 46.28
CA GLU A 15 -87.31 -50.59 46.70
C GLU A 15 -86.86 -50.60 48.16
N PHE A 16 -85.79 -49.86 48.46
CA PHE A 16 -85.29 -49.67 49.82
C PHE A 16 -85.26 -48.18 50.17
N PRO A 17 -86.06 -47.71 51.15
CA PRO A 17 -85.93 -46.37 51.70
C PRO A 17 -84.52 -46.11 52.24
N ILE A 18 -83.91 -45.00 51.80
CA ILE A 18 -82.63 -44.50 52.29
C ILE A 18 -82.90 -43.20 53.04
N ASP A 19 -82.54 -43.21 54.33
CA ASP A 19 -82.60 -42.08 55.26
C ASP A 19 -81.19 -41.58 55.62
N ARG A 20 -81.07 -40.56 56.49
CA ARG A 20 -79.76 -40.03 56.93
C ARG A 20 -78.85 -41.11 57.46
N VAL A 21 -79.38 -42.01 58.28
CA VAL A 21 -78.70 -43.24 58.68
C VAL A 21 -79.51 -44.42 58.16
N THR A 22 -78.88 -45.30 57.39
CA THR A 22 -79.53 -46.53 56.88
C THR A 22 -78.65 -47.72 57.21
N VAL A 23 -79.24 -48.82 57.71
CA VAL A 23 -78.52 -50.04 58.04
C VAL A 23 -79.13 -51.23 57.30
N PHE A 24 -78.34 -51.92 56.50
CA PHE A 24 -78.68 -53.20 55.90
C PHE A 24 -78.03 -54.32 56.71
N THR A 25 -78.85 -55.12 57.38
CA THR A 25 -78.39 -56.23 58.21
C THR A 25 -78.95 -57.58 57.75
N GLY A 26 -78.23 -58.66 58.05
CA GLY A 26 -78.64 -60.02 57.68
C GLY A 26 -77.45 -60.98 57.58
N PRO A 27 -77.69 -62.30 57.46
CA PRO A 27 -76.64 -63.32 57.39
C PRO A 27 -75.79 -63.17 56.12
N ASN A 28 -74.71 -63.96 56.02
CA ASN A 28 -73.94 -64.06 54.79
C ASN A 28 -74.84 -64.50 53.62
N GLU A 29 -74.56 -63.99 52.42
CA GLU A 29 -75.32 -64.26 51.18
C GLU A 29 -76.77 -63.72 51.17
N SER A 30 -77.17 -62.91 52.15
CA SER A 30 -78.49 -62.23 52.17
C SER A 30 -78.65 -61.11 51.13
N GLY A 31 -77.58 -60.75 50.42
CA GLY A 31 -77.59 -59.72 49.37
C GLY A 31 -76.99 -58.37 49.76
N LYS A 32 -76.37 -58.20 50.93
CA LYS A 32 -75.72 -56.94 51.37
C LYS A 32 -74.80 -56.34 50.28
N THR A 33 -73.84 -57.12 49.79
CA THR A 33 -72.92 -56.70 48.71
C THR A 33 -73.66 -56.35 47.40
N THR A 34 -74.78 -57.02 47.12
CA THR A 34 -75.60 -56.73 45.93
C THR A 34 -76.26 -55.36 46.03
N ILE A 35 -76.71 -54.96 47.23
CA ILE A 35 -77.27 -53.63 47.50
C ILE A 35 -76.17 -52.57 47.47
N LEU A 36 -75.00 -52.85 48.04
CA LEU A 36 -73.84 -51.96 47.98
C LEU A 36 -73.44 -51.67 46.52
N ASP A 37 -73.29 -52.71 45.70
CA ASP A 37 -72.94 -52.58 44.29
C ASP A 37 -74.06 -51.86 43.48
N ALA A 38 -75.33 -52.06 43.86
CA ALA A 38 -76.46 -51.33 43.29
C ALA A 38 -76.47 -49.84 43.68
N LEU A 39 -76.10 -49.48 44.91
CA LEU A 39 -75.93 -48.09 45.35
C LEU A 39 -74.80 -47.40 44.56
N VAL A 40 -73.64 -48.06 44.44
CA VAL A 40 -72.51 -47.53 43.65
C VAL A 40 -72.95 -47.28 42.20
N SER A 41 -73.67 -48.23 41.60
CA SER A 41 -74.18 -48.12 40.22
C SER A 41 -75.28 -47.05 40.04
N ALA A 42 -75.96 -46.65 41.13
CA ALA A 42 -76.96 -45.60 41.14
C ALA A 42 -76.34 -44.21 41.43
N LEU A 43 -75.18 -44.15 42.10
CA LEU A 43 -74.46 -42.91 42.41
C LEU A 43 -73.47 -42.50 41.31
N VAL A 44 -72.80 -43.47 40.67
CA VAL A 44 -71.71 -43.22 39.71
C VAL A 44 -71.96 -43.92 38.37
N LYS A 45 -71.52 -43.30 37.27
CA LYS A 45 -71.56 -43.91 35.93
C LYS A 45 -70.54 -45.04 35.83
N VAL A 46 -71.00 -46.29 35.84
CA VAL A 46 -70.14 -47.47 35.68
C VAL A 46 -70.13 -47.95 34.23
N VAL A 47 -69.06 -47.68 33.49
CA VAL A 47 -68.85 -48.18 32.12
C VAL A 47 -68.37 -49.64 32.17
N GLY A 48 -68.93 -50.50 31.32
CA GLY A 48 -68.63 -51.95 31.32
C GLY A 48 -67.17 -52.33 31.05
N THR A 49 -66.39 -51.45 30.42
CA THR A 49 -64.95 -51.64 30.13
C THR A 49 -64.04 -51.37 31.32
N THR A 50 -64.53 -50.72 32.38
CA THR A 50 -63.74 -50.49 33.61
C THR A 50 -63.58 -51.78 34.41
N LYS A 51 -62.49 -51.91 35.20
CA LYS A 51 -62.25 -53.11 36.04
C LYS A 51 -63.47 -53.47 36.91
N PHE A 52 -64.03 -52.47 37.59
CA PHE A 52 -65.25 -52.63 38.39
C PHE A 52 -66.49 -52.95 37.54
N GLY A 53 -66.68 -52.29 36.39
CA GLY A 53 -67.79 -52.58 35.47
C GLY A 53 -67.75 -53.99 34.88
N ALA A 54 -66.56 -54.53 34.59
CA ALA A 54 -66.37 -55.91 34.17
C ALA A 54 -66.71 -56.90 35.31
N THR A 55 -66.32 -56.59 36.55
CA THR A 55 -66.68 -57.38 37.73
C THR A 55 -68.19 -57.41 37.96
N LEU A 56 -68.87 -56.26 37.88
CA LEU A 56 -70.33 -56.19 38.00
C LEU A 56 -71.04 -56.97 36.90
N SER A 57 -70.55 -56.86 35.65
CA SER A 57 -71.15 -57.58 34.51
C SER A 57 -70.99 -59.10 34.63
N SER A 58 -69.85 -59.56 35.19
CA SER A 58 -69.62 -60.98 35.52
C SER A 58 -70.55 -61.47 36.64
N ARG A 59 -70.74 -60.67 37.71
CA ARG A 59 -71.58 -61.05 38.86
C ARG A 59 -73.08 -61.01 38.58
N TYR A 60 -73.56 -60.02 37.83
CA TYR A 60 -74.99 -59.67 37.78
C TYR A 60 -75.56 -59.55 36.36
N LYS A 61 -74.81 -59.91 35.31
CA LYS A 61 -75.14 -59.70 33.89
C LYS A 61 -75.16 -58.22 33.48
N SER A 62 -75.29 -57.97 32.17
CA SER A 62 -75.20 -56.64 31.56
C SER A 62 -76.48 -55.80 31.68
N ASP A 63 -77.63 -56.44 31.89
CA ASP A 63 -78.97 -55.84 32.02
C ASP A 63 -79.31 -55.35 33.44
N ARG A 64 -78.28 -55.11 34.26
CA ARG A 64 -78.42 -54.59 35.62
C ARG A 64 -78.95 -53.15 35.62
N ASN A 65 -79.95 -52.87 36.45
CA ASN A 65 -80.50 -51.52 36.59
C ASN A 65 -80.85 -51.18 38.04
N SER A 66 -80.26 -50.08 38.53
CA SER A 66 -80.54 -49.44 39.80
C SER A 66 -80.59 -47.92 39.65
N ASP A 67 -81.50 -47.31 40.39
CA ASP A 67 -81.73 -45.87 40.42
C ASP A 67 -82.02 -45.38 41.85
N LEU A 68 -81.60 -44.16 42.12
CA LEU A 68 -81.74 -43.45 43.39
C LEU A 68 -82.57 -42.16 43.23
N GLY A 69 -83.00 -41.83 42.00
CA GLY A 69 -83.71 -40.60 41.68
C GLY A 69 -82.80 -39.38 41.59
N ILE A 70 -81.48 -39.59 41.47
CA ILE A 70 -80.46 -38.54 41.33
C ILE A 70 -79.57 -38.82 40.11
N SER A 71 -79.00 -37.76 39.53
CA SER A 71 -78.12 -37.89 38.38
C SER A 71 -76.82 -38.61 38.73
N LYS A 72 -76.49 -39.67 38.00
CA LYS A 72 -75.23 -40.42 38.14
C LYS A 72 -74.02 -39.53 37.84
N LEU A 73 -73.07 -39.45 38.77
CA LEU A 73 -71.87 -38.64 38.63
C LEU A 73 -70.84 -39.29 37.71
N SER A 74 -70.04 -38.45 37.06
CA SER A 74 -68.95 -38.85 36.17
C SER A 74 -67.62 -39.01 36.92
N LEU A 75 -67.64 -39.76 38.02
CA LEU A 75 -66.46 -40.09 38.82
C LEU A 75 -65.89 -41.46 38.41
N SER A 76 -64.57 -41.66 38.53
CA SER A 76 -63.98 -43.00 38.37
C SER A 76 -64.59 -43.95 39.42
N PRO A 77 -65.13 -45.12 39.03
CA PRO A 77 -65.66 -46.08 39.99
C PRO A 77 -64.61 -46.52 41.03
N ASN A 78 -63.32 -46.58 40.67
CA ASN A 78 -62.25 -46.91 41.60
C ASN A 78 -62.06 -45.81 42.65
N LEU A 79 -61.97 -44.54 42.20
CA LEU A 79 -61.87 -43.39 43.11
C LEU A 79 -63.05 -43.35 44.07
N PHE A 80 -64.28 -43.60 43.61
CA PHE A 80 -65.46 -43.67 44.48
C PHE A 80 -65.34 -44.79 45.51
N LEU A 81 -64.95 -46.00 45.08
CA LEU A 81 -64.82 -47.18 45.96
C LEU A 81 -63.72 -47.05 47.01
N ASN A 82 -62.69 -46.25 46.75
CA ASN A 82 -61.56 -46.10 47.67
C ASN A 82 -61.65 -44.84 48.54
N SER A 83 -62.60 -43.93 48.25
CA SER A 83 -62.83 -42.71 49.04
C SER A 83 -64.15 -42.73 49.83
N LEU A 84 -65.27 -43.00 49.17
CA LEU A 84 -66.62 -42.88 49.74
C LEU A 84 -67.21 -44.23 50.17
N VAL A 85 -66.49 -45.32 49.91
CA VAL A 85 -66.83 -46.66 50.38
C VAL A 85 -65.71 -47.19 51.29
N ILE A 86 -66.03 -47.46 52.54
CA ILE A 86 -65.10 -48.06 53.50
C ILE A 86 -65.50 -49.52 53.68
N ARG A 87 -64.67 -50.43 53.18
CA ARG A 87 -64.88 -51.89 53.25
C ARG A 87 -63.82 -52.55 54.12
N GLU A 88 -64.18 -53.65 54.78
CA GLU A 88 -63.23 -54.54 55.45
C GLU A 88 -62.10 -54.99 54.50
N GLY A 89 -60.86 -55.04 55.01
CA GLY A 89 -59.71 -55.64 54.31
C GLY A 89 -59.13 -54.83 53.14
N ASN A 90 -59.90 -53.92 52.55
CA ASN A 90 -59.36 -52.91 51.64
C ASN A 90 -58.92 -51.70 52.49
N MET A 91 -57.73 -51.75 53.08
CA MET A 91 -57.26 -50.74 54.06
C MET A 91 -55.93 -50.08 53.64
N ASP A 92 -55.38 -50.43 52.48
CA ASP A 92 -54.20 -49.75 51.94
C ASP A 92 -54.61 -48.37 51.40
N VAL A 93 -53.99 -47.32 51.95
CA VAL A 93 -54.24 -45.92 51.56
C VAL A 93 -53.08 -45.38 50.70
N GLY A 94 -51.89 -45.97 50.79
CA GLY A 94 -50.65 -45.43 50.20
C GLY A 94 -50.30 -45.93 48.80
N SER A 95 -50.96 -46.95 48.27
CA SER A 95 -50.54 -47.62 47.01
C SER A 95 -51.33 -47.18 45.76
N GLU A 96 -52.37 -46.36 45.92
CA GLU A 96 -53.22 -45.97 44.80
C GLU A 96 -52.91 -44.55 44.29
N LYS A 97 -52.20 -44.51 43.16
CA LYS A 97 -51.82 -43.27 42.47
C LYS A 97 -53.00 -42.32 42.22
N GLU A 98 -54.18 -42.84 41.90
CA GLU A 98 -55.37 -42.01 41.63
C GLU A 98 -55.83 -41.23 42.87
N LEU A 99 -55.78 -41.85 44.06
CA LEU A 99 -56.15 -41.22 45.31
C LEU A 99 -55.11 -40.17 45.71
N VAL A 100 -53.82 -40.51 45.64
CA VAL A 100 -52.73 -39.56 45.90
C VAL A 100 -52.82 -38.36 44.96
N THR A 101 -53.04 -38.58 43.65
CA THR A 101 -53.20 -37.51 42.67
C THR A 101 -54.41 -36.62 42.96
N ALA A 102 -55.55 -37.20 43.38
CA ALA A 102 -56.72 -36.42 43.76
C ALA A 102 -56.44 -35.56 45.00
N ILE A 103 -55.70 -36.08 45.99
CA ILE A 103 -55.30 -35.28 47.16
C ILE A 103 -54.34 -34.17 46.75
N GLU A 104 -53.33 -34.48 45.92
CA GLU A 104 -52.40 -33.50 45.36
C GLU A 104 -53.18 -32.37 44.66
N GLN A 105 -54.19 -32.68 43.85
CA GLN A 105 -55.04 -31.69 43.20
C GLN A 105 -55.90 -30.84 44.16
N THR A 106 -56.27 -31.39 45.33
CA THR A 106 -57.00 -30.61 46.34
C THR A 106 -56.10 -29.72 47.20
N ILE A 107 -54.81 -30.06 47.31
CA ILE A 107 -53.83 -29.34 48.12
C ILE A 107 -53.06 -28.32 47.28
N PHE A 108 -52.74 -28.66 46.03
CA PHE A 108 -52.12 -27.78 45.07
C PHE A 108 -53.22 -27.08 44.26
N ASP A 109 -53.41 -25.77 44.46
CA ASP A 109 -54.42 -24.97 43.73
C ASP A 109 -54.28 -25.05 42.20
N SER A 110 -53.09 -25.40 41.71
CA SER A 110 -52.75 -25.55 40.29
C SER A 110 -52.77 -27.00 39.77
N GLY A 111 -52.90 -28.00 40.66
CA GLY A 111 -52.81 -29.43 40.31
C GLY A 111 -51.40 -29.93 39.95
N TYR A 112 -50.35 -29.12 40.10
CA TYR A 112 -48.96 -29.49 39.86
C TYR A 112 -48.13 -29.42 41.14
N ASN A 113 -47.13 -30.30 41.25
CA ASN A 113 -46.21 -30.31 42.38
C ASN A 113 -45.14 -29.20 42.24
N PRO A 114 -45.14 -28.17 43.11
CA PRO A 114 -44.21 -27.04 43.02
C PRO A 114 -42.74 -27.44 43.19
N SER A 115 -42.44 -28.50 43.95
CA SER A 115 -41.05 -28.93 44.16
C SER A 115 -40.40 -29.49 42.89
N GLN A 116 -41.17 -30.26 42.12
CA GLN A 116 -40.72 -30.79 40.82
C GLN A 116 -40.54 -29.67 39.80
N LEU A 117 -41.45 -28.69 39.78
CA LEU A 117 -41.36 -27.53 38.89
C LEU A 117 -40.15 -26.66 39.22
N LYS A 118 -39.90 -26.42 40.51
CA LYS A 118 -38.70 -25.72 40.99
C LYS A 118 -37.43 -26.44 40.57
N GLU A 119 -37.35 -27.75 40.78
CA GLU A 119 -36.18 -28.54 40.36
C GLU A 119 -35.95 -28.44 38.85
N GLN A 120 -37.00 -28.54 38.03
CA GLN A 120 -36.89 -28.38 36.57
C GLN A 120 -36.38 -26.98 36.17
N VAL A 121 -36.82 -25.93 36.86
CA VAL A 121 -36.35 -24.56 36.61
C VAL A 121 -34.90 -24.37 37.06
N GLU A 122 -34.51 -24.84 38.24
CA GLU A 122 -33.12 -24.81 38.72
C GLU A 122 -32.19 -25.58 37.78
N GLN A 123 -32.68 -26.70 37.23
CA GLN A 123 -31.98 -27.48 36.23
C GLN A 123 -31.77 -26.72 34.90
N LEU A 124 -32.70 -25.84 34.52
CA LEU A 124 -32.59 -24.98 33.33
C LEU A 124 -31.72 -23.74 33.58
N LEU A 125 -31.71 -23.23 34.83
CA LEU A 125 -30.91 -22.10 35.30
C LEU A 125 -29.40 -22.37 35.33
N ALA A 126 -28.99 -23.63 35.40
CA ALA A 126 -27.58 -24.00 35.40
C ALA A 126 -26.86 -23.50 34.13
N LYS A 127 -26.00 -22.49 34.29
CA LYS A 127 -25.13 -21.94 33.22
C LYS A 127 -23.94 -22.86 32.87
N THR A 128 -23.74 -23.94 33.63
CA THR A 128 -22.64 -24.90 33.47
C THR A 128 -23.17 -26.32 33.26
N GLY A 129 -22.49 -27.11 32.41
CA GLY A 129 -22.81 -28.53 32.16
C GLY A 129 -23.23 -28.87 30.72
N ASN A 130 -23.77 -30.08 30.53
CA ASN A 130 -24.05 -30.68 29.21
C ASN A 130 -25.48 -30.43 28.66
N ARG A 131 -26.29 -29.67 29.38
CA ARG A 131 -27.68 -29.37 29.00
C ARG A 131 -27.76 -28.30 27.92
N LYS A 132 -28.91 -28.23 27.25
CA LYS A 132 -29.14 -27.30 26.13
C LYS A 132 -28.94 -25.83 26.53
N SER A 133 -29.53 -25.38 27.65
CA SER A 133 -29.38 -23.99 28.12
C SER A 133 -27.93 -23.61 28.43
N ALA A 134 -27.18 -24.48 29.12
CA ALA A 134 -25.76 -24.29 29.38
C ALA A 134 -24.91 -24.30 28.10
N LYS A 135 -25.22 -25.19 27.14
CA LYS A 135 -24.56 -25.23 25.83
C LYS A 135 -24.82 -23.96 25.03
N ASP A 136 -26.06 -23.51 24.97
CA ASP A 136 -26.46 -22.29 24.26
C ASP A 136 -25.79 -21.05 24.89
N TRP A 137 -25.68 -21.00 26.22
CA TRP A 137 -24.95 -19.96 26.96
C TRP A 137 -23.46 -19.94 26.63
N ASN A 138 -22.79 -21.09 26.75
CA ASN A 138 -21.36 -21.20 26.45
C ASN A 138 -21.05 -20.93 24.97
N LEU A 139 -21.93 -21.40 24.08
CA LEU A 139 -21.86 -21.09 22.65
C LEU A 139 -21.96 -19.58 22.42
N ALA A 140 -22.97 -18.92 22.98
CA ALA A 140 -23.12 -17.47 22.89
C ALA A 140 -21.91 -16.72 23.42
N LEU A 141 -21.32 -17.15 24.54
CA LEU A 141 -20.14 -16.51 25.13
C LEU A 141 -18.89 -16.70 24.26
N SER A 142 -18.69 -17.90 23.70
CA SER A 142 -17.58 -18.18 22.77
C SER A 142 -17.72 -17.45 21.44
N GLU A 143 -18.92 -17.41 20.86
CA GLU A 143 -19.20 -16.68 19.62
C GLU A 143 -19.07 -15.18 19.82
N LEU A 144 -19.49 -14.65 20.98
CA LEU A 144 -19.26 -13.26 21.35
C LEU A 144 -17.76 -12.94 21.43
N ASN A 145 -16.98 -13.76 22.14
CA ASN A 145 -15.54 -13.53 22.30
C ASN A 145 -14.81 -13.60 20.95
N THR A 146 -15.15 -14.54 20.09
CA THR A 146 -14.57 -14.63 18.74
C THR A 146 -15.00 -13.47 17.85
N ALA A 147 -16.27 -13.01 17.94
CA ALA A 147 -16.72 -11.82 17.24
C ALA A 147 -16.00 -10.55 17.73
N LYS A 148 -15.75 -10.45 19.04
CA LYS A 148 -15.02 -9.34 19.66
C LYS A 148 -13.56 -9.31 19.21
N GLN A 149 -12.87 -10.46 19.24
CA GLN A 149 -11.50 -10.57 18.73
C GLN A 149 -11.40 -10.13 17.26
N LYS A 150 -12.31 -10.62 16.39
CA LYS A 150 -12.35 -10.21 14.97
C LYS A 150 -12.64 -8.73 14.79
N PHE A 151 -13.53 -8.16 15.61
CA PHE A 151 -13.80 -6.73 15.61
C PHE A 151 -12.54 -5.93 15.99
N ASP A 152 -11.89 -6.27 17.10
CA ASP A 152 -10.67 -5.60 17.58
C ASP A 152 -9.54 -5.71 16.54
N GLU A 153 -9.37 -6.88 15.89
CA GLU A 153 -8.43 -7.08 14.79
C GLU A 153 -8.73 -6.18 13.59
N SER A 154 -10.00 -6.08 13.19
CA SER A 154 -10.43 -5.22 12.08
C SER A 154 -10.33 -3.72 12.42
N GLU A 155 -10.51 -3.35 13.69
CA GLU A 155 -10.32 -1.97 14.15
C GLU A 155 -8.84 -1.59 14.15
N MET A 156 -7.97 -2.49 14.63
CA MET A 156 -6.52 -2.31 14.54
C MET A 156 -6.03 -2.22 13.09
N SER A 157 -6.57 -3.05 12.18
CA SER A 157 -6.18 -3.00 10.77
C SER A 157 -6.61 -1.69 10.11
N LEU A 158 -7.85 -1.24 10.35
CA LEU A 158 -8.37 0.02 9.85
C LEU A 158 -7.57 1.22 10.39
N ASN A 159 -7.24 1.21 11.68
CA ASN A 159 -6.40 2.23 12.28
C ASN A 159 -4.98 2.24 11.68
N LYS A 160 -4.36 1.08 11.47
CA LYS A 160 -3.05 0.98 10.80
C LYS A 160 -3.08 1.52 9.38
N ILE A 161 -4.11 1.17 8.60
CA ILE A 161 -4.30 1.69 7.24
C ILE A 161 -4.46 3.20 7.30
N SER A 162 -5.36 3.72 8.15
CA SER A 162 -5.57 5.17 8.30
C SER A 162 -4.29 5.92 8.66
N ALA A 163 -3.44 5.34 9.51
CA ALA A 163 -2.18 5.92 9.95
C ALA A 163 -1.14 6.01 8.82
N GLN A 164 -1.13 5.05 7.89
CA GLN A 164 -0.24 5.07 6.72
C GLN A 164 -0.53 6.23 5.76
N PHE A 165 -1.72 6.84 5.86
CA PHE A 165 -2.20 7.85 4.94
C PHE A 165 -2.40 9.24 5.58
N ILE A 166 -1.89 9.45 6.80
CA ILE A 166 -1.93 10.75 7.50
C ILE A 166 -1.24 11.86 6.68
N ASP A 167 -0.26 11.51 5.86
CA ASP A 167 0.54 12.48 5.10
C ASP A 167 -0.12 12.89 3.77
N LEU A 168 -1.13 12.16 3.26
CA LEU A 168 -1.78 12.47 1.98
C LEU A 168 -2.38 13.90 1.94
N PRO A 169 -3.11 14.38 2.98
CA PRO A 169 -3.57 15.76 3.02
C PRO A 169 -2.43 16.79 2.96
N GLN A 170 -1.29 16.50 3.60
CA GLN A 170 -0.13 17.39 3.58
C GLN A 170 0.48 17.46 2.17
N LEU A 171 0.58 16.32 1.48
CA LEU A 171 1.02 16.26 0.09
C LEU A 171 0.06 16.99 -0.86
N GLU A 172 -1.25 16.93 -0.62
CA GLU A 172 -2.25 17.68 -1.39
C GLU A 172 -2.11 19.20 -1.20
N ILE A 173 -1.85 19.65 0.04
CA ILE A 173 -1.54 21.07 0.33
C ILE A 173 -0.25 21.49 -0.37
N GLN A 174 0.80 20.66 -0.33
CA GLN A 174 2.06 20.94 -1.04
C GLN A 174 1.85 21.04 -2.55
N ARG A 175 1.08 20.13 -3.15
CA ARG A 175 0.68 20.20 -4.57
C ARG A 175 -0.02 21.52 -4.89
N GLN A 176 -0.98 21.94 -4.06
CA GLN A 176 -1.68 23.21 -4.27
C GLN A 176 -0.73 24.42 -4.22
N LYS A 177 0.22 24.44 -3.26
CA LYS A 177 1.25 25.49 -3.18
C LYS A 177 2.13 25.53 -4.43
N LEU A 178 2.64 24.38 -4.86
CA LEU A 178 3.49 24.30 -6.07
C LEU A 178 2.72 24.68 -7.34
N LYS A 179 1.44 24.32 -7.47
CA LYS A 179 0.61 24.78 -8.60
C LYS A 179 0.44 26.29 -8.61
N LEU A 180 0.26 26.90 -7.44
CA LEU A 180 0.14 28.36 -7.31
C LEU A 180 1.47 29.04 -7.67
N GLU A 181 2.60 28.49 -7.23
CA GLU A 181 3.94 28.95 -7.62
C GLU A 181 4.19 28.80 -9.13
N LEU A 182 3.75 27.71 -9.75
CA LEU A 182 3.86 27.50 -11.19
C LEU A 182 3.02 28.50 -11.98
N VAL A 183 1.79 28.80 -11.54
CA VAL A 183 0.96 29.83 -12.17
C VAL A 183 1.66 31.19 -12.07
N ASN A 184 2.17 31.54 -10.89
CA ASN A 184 2.90 32.79 -10.71
C ASN A 184 4.14 32.87 -11.61
N ALA A 185 4.97 31.82 -11.64
CA ALA A 185 6.16 31.76 -12.48
C ALA A 185 5.82 31.85 -13.99
N ASN A 186 4.75 31.19 -14.45
CA ASN A 186 4.27 31.31 -15.83
C ASN A 186 3.77 32.72 -16.15
N THR A 187 3.04 33.37 -15.24
CA THR A 187 2.62 34.76 -15.47
C THR A 187 3.80 35.72 -15.53
N GLU A 188 4.82 35.51 -14.70
CA GLU A 188 6.06 36.28 -14.71
C GLU A 188 6.87 36.03 -15.99
N GLN A 189 6.99 34.77 -16.43
CA GLN A 189 7.63 34.41 -17.69
C GLN A 189 6.92 35.05 -18.89
N ASN A 190 5.58 35.02 -18.92
CA ASN A 190 4.79 35.65 -20.00
C ASN A 190 5.00 37.17 -20.04
N LYS A 191 5.05 37.84 -18.88
CA LYS A 191 5.36 39.27 -18.81
C LYS A 191 6.76 39.57 -19.35
N LEU A 192 7.78 38.84 -18.89
CA LEU A 192 9.15 39.03 -19.37
C LEU A 192 9.30 38.68 -20.86
N GLN A 193 8.56 37.67 -21.36
CA GLN A 193 8.52 37.34 -22.79
C GLN A 193 7.86 38.45 -23.60
N SER A 194 6.81 39.10 -23.08
CA SER A 194 6.21 40.27 -23.75
C SER A 194 7.19 41.45 -23.80
N GLU A 195 7.86 41.78 -22.69
CA GLU A 195 8.89 42.83 -22.64
C GLU A 195 10.07 42.53 -23.58
N LEU A 196 10.50 41.26 -23.64
CA LEU A 196 11.54 40.81 -24.56
C LEU A 196 11.07 40.85 -26.02
N SER A 197 9.80 40.58 -26.30
CA SER A 197 9.24 40.71 -27.65
C SER A 197 9.19 42.16 -28.11
N GLU A 198 8.80 43.08 -27.23
CA GLU A 198 8.85 44.53 -27.47
C GLU A 198 10.29 44.99 -27.75
N LEU A 199 11.26 44.54 -26.94
CA LEU A 199 12.67 44.84 -27.18
C LEU A 199 13.21 44.26 -28.49
N LYS A 200 12.79 43.04 -28.87
CA LYS A 200 13.14 42.45 -30.17
C LYS A 200 12.50 43.22 -31.33
N GLU A 201 11.26 43.69 -31.17
CA GLU A 201 10.60 44.53 -32.16
C GLU A 201 11.28 45.91 -32.27
N THR A 202 11.77 46.50 -31.17
CA THR A 202 12.59 47.74 -31.20
C THR A 202 13.95 47.55 -31.88
N GLU A 203 14.62 46.42 -31.66
CA GLU A 203 15.89 46.08 -32.36
C GLU A 203 15.65 45.93 -33.86
N GLN A 204 14.58 45.22 -34.25
CA GLN A 204 14.18 45.08 -35.66
C GLN A 204 13.78 46.41 -36.28
N HIS A 205 13.14 47.30 -35.53
CA HIS A 205 12.78 48.63 -36.00
C HIS A 205 14.02 49.49 -36.28
N ASN A 206 14.98 49.50 -35.36
CA ASN A 206 16.25 50.21 -35.55
C ASN A 206 17.09 49.62 -36.71
N GLU A 207 17.16 48.29 -36.83
CA GLU A 207 17.83 47.65 -37.97
C GLU A 207 17.14 47.95 -39.31
N ALA A 208 15.80 47.89 -39.35
CA ALA A 208 15.03 48.20 -40.55
C ALA A 208 15.17 49.67 -40.95
N ASP A 209 15.14 50.60 -40.00
CA ASP A 209 15.32 52.05 -40.24
C ASP A 209 16.75 52.36 -40.71
N ARG A 210 17.77 51.72 -40.11
CA ARG A 210 19.16 51.82 -40.57
C ARG A 210 19.33 51.29 -41.99
N LEU A 211 18.78 50.11 -42.31
CA LEU A 211 18.86 49.52 -43.65
C LEU A 211 18.08 50.34 -44.68
N TYR A 212 16.93 50.89 -44.29
CA TYR A 212 16.16 51.81 -45.12
C TYR A 212 16.94 53.10 -45.41
N GLY A 213 17.61 53.66 -44.41
CA GLY A 213 18.52 54.80 -44.57
C GLY A 213 19.70 54.48 -45.52
N GLN A 214 20.29 53.29 -45.42
CA GLN A 214 21.34 52.83 -46.33
C GLN A 214 20.84 52.62 -47.77
N LEU A 215 19.60 52.14 -47.95
CA LEU A 215 18.96 52.05 -49.27
C LEU A 215 18.69 53.43 -49.89
N LEU A 216 18.28 54.41 -49.08
CA LEU A 216 18.09 55.78 -49.54
C LEU A 216 19.42 56.43 -49.98
N GLN A 217 20.49 56.15 -49.23
CA GLN A 217 21.85 56.55 -49.59
C GLN A 217 22.35 55.85 -50.87
N TRP A 218 21.98 54.58 -51.07
CA TRP A 218 22.29 53.85 -52.29
C TRP A 218 21.60 54.46 -53.52
N GLU A 219 20.31 54.79 -53.43
CA GLU A 219 19.51 55.35 -54.53
C GLU A 219 19.98 56.77 -54.94
N THR A 220 20.36 57.59 -53.96
CA THR A 220 20.96 58.91 -54.19
C THR A 220 22.34 58.82 -54.85
N LEU A 221 23.14 57.80 -54.50
CA LEU A 221 24.43 57.55 -55.15
C LEU A 221 24.29 56.91 -56.54
N GLU A 222 23.30 56.04 -56.76
CA GLU A 222 23.04 55.37 -58.04
C GLU A 222 22.56 56.36 -59.12
N SER A 223 21.69 57.29 -58.75
CA SER A 223 21.20 58.33 -59.66
C SER A 223 22.31 59.29 -60.12
N GLY A 224 23.28 59.63 -59.24
CA GLY A 224 24.48 60.39 -59.59
C GLY A 224 25.49 59.60 -60.44
N SER A 225 25.63 58.30 -60.20
CA SER A 225 26.59 57.43 -60.90
C SER A 225 26.30 57.28 -62.40
N LYS A 226 25.04 57.39 -62.86
CA LYS A 226 24.68 57.19 -64.29
C LYS A 226 25.19 58.30 -65.21
N GLN A 227 25.41 59.52 -64.71
CA GLN A 227 26.05 60.61 -65.48
C GLN A 227 27.58 60.48 -65.48
N GLU A 228 28.17 60.01 -64.38
CA GLU A 228 29.62 59.80 -64.22
C GLU A 228 30.13 58.54 -64.97
N GLU A 229 29.26 57.55 -65.21
CA GLU A 229 29.59 56.31 -65.96
C GLU A 229 29.93 56.58 -67.44
N LYS A 230 29.39 57.65 -68.04
CA LYS A 230 29.78 58.11 -69.39
C LYS A 230 31.21 58.65 -69.43
N ILE A 231 31.68 59.25 -68.34
CA ILE A 231 33.05 59.78 -68.21
C ILE A 231 34.04 58.64 -67.94
N LEU A 232 33.63 57.60 -67.20
CA LEU A 232 34.46 56.39 -67.00
C LEU A 232 34.65 55.57 -68.29
N LYS A 233 33.64 55.50 -69.18
CA LYS A 233 33.71 54.75 -70.44
C LYS A 233 34.55 55.41 -71.54
N SER A 234 34.84 56.72 -71.47
CA SER A 234 35.71 57.38 -72.45
C SER A 234 37.18 56.97 -72.30
N GLY A 235 37.56 56.34 -71.18
CA GLY A 235 38.91 55.78 -70.97
C GLY A 235 40.01 56.82 -70.83
N TRP A 236 39.65 58.10 -70.63
CA TRP A 236 40.61 59.20 -70.63
C TRP A 236 41.57 59.17 -69.44
N ASP A 237 41.15 58.69 -68.27
CA ASP A 237 42.07 58.46 -67.14
C ASP A 237 43.10 57.38 -67.48
N GLN A 238 42.70 56.31 -68.17
CA GLN A 238 43.62 55.23 -68.55
C GLN A 238 44.57 55.70 -69.64
N LYS A 239 44.08 56.40 -70.66
CA LYS A 239 44.90 56.95 -71.74
C LYS A 239 45.79 58.12 -71.28
N SER A 240 45.32 58.94 -70.34
CA SER A 240 46.08 60.03 -69.72
C SER A 240 47.07 59.50 -68.68
N LYS A 241 46.80 58.42 -67.95
CA LYS A 241 47.76 57.74 -67.07
C LYS A 241 48.71 56.84 -67.83
N GLU A 242 48.31 56.29 -68.98
CA GLU A 242 49.21 55.59 -69.89
C GLU A 242 50.13 56.60 -70.55
N LEU A 243 49.65 57.76 -71.01
CA LEU A 243 50.52 58.80 -71.56
C LEU A 243 51.35 59.49 -70.47
N ASP A 244 50.80 59.82 -69.31
CA ASP A 244 51.55 60.40 -68.18
C ASP A 244 52.46 59.36 -67.53
N GLY A 245 52.06 58.09 -67.53
CA GLY A 245 52.86 56.96 -67.09
C GLY A 245 53.92 56.56 -68.12
N GLU A 246 53.70 56.75 -69.42
CA GLU A 246 54.68 56.61 -70.48
C GLU A 246 55.67 57.75 -70.42
N ILE A 247 55.21 58.99 -70.23
CA ILE A 247 56.08 60.16 -70.01
C ILE A 247 56.85 59.99 -68.71
N LYS A 248 56.21 59.71 -67.58
CA LYS A 248 56.90 59.45 -66.30
C LYS A 248 57.77 58.21 -66.37
N SER A 249 57.40 57.14 -67.07
CA SER A 249 58.27 55.97 -67.20
C SER A 249 59.41 56.20 -68.18
N LEU A 250 59.25 57.05 -69.20
CA LEU A 250 60.32 57.48 -70.08
C LEU A 250 61.23 58.48 -69.36
N GLU A 251 60.70 59.41 -68.58
CA GLU A 251 61.42 60.36 -67.73
C GLU A 251 62.10 59.66 -66.57
N GLN A 252 61.46 58.66 -65.97
CA GLN A 252 62.05 57.81 -64.93
C GLN A 252 63.07 56.85 -65.55
N LYS A 253 62.85 56.31 -66.76
CA LYS A 253 63.88 55.58 -67.50
C LYS A 253 65.04 56.48 -67.88
N ARG A 254 64.78 57.76 -68.18
CA ARG A 254 65.77 58.78 -68.50
C ARG A 254 66.53 59.25 -67.26
N SER A 255 65.85 59.43 -66.14
CA SER A 255 66.46 59.76 -64.86
C SER A 255 67.24 58.57 -64.33
N LEU A 256 66.70 57.34 -64.43
CA LEU A 256 67.41 56.10 -64.12
C LEU A 256 68.56 55.87 -65.08
N SER A 257 68.45 56.19 -66.38
CA SER A 257 69.57 56.03 -67.31
C SER A 257 70.64 57.06 -67.03
N LYS A 258 70.29 58.31 -66.70
CA LYS A 258 71.24 59.36 -66.26
C LYS A 258 71.86 59.05 -64.91
N GLU A 259 71.08 58.58 -63.96
CA GLU A 259 71.54 58.17 -62.62
C GLU A 259 72.38 56.89 -62.72
N ARG A 260 72.04 55.96 -63.62
CA ARG A 260 72.91 54.83 -63.99
C ARG A 260 74.17 55.30 -64.68
N LEU A 261 74.11 56.32 -65.53
CA LEU A 261 75.28 56.92 -66.17
C LEU A 261 76.22 57.51 -65.13
N THR A 262 75.71 58.36 -64.24
CA THR A 262 76.49 58.96 -63.15
C THR A 262 76.98 57.90 -62.16
N ASN A 263 76.17 56.89 -61.85
CA ASN A 263 76.58 55.80 -60.98
C ASN A 263 77.61 54.88 -61.64
N LEU A 264 77.54 54.65 -62.95
CA LEU A 264 78.54 53.88 -63.70
C LEU A 264 79.83 54.68 -63.81
N GLU A 265 79.77 56.00 -64.00
CA GLU A 265 80.95 56.89 -63.99
C GLU A 265 81.63 56.91 -62.60
N ILE A 266 80.85 57.05 -61.52
CA ILE A 266 81.35 56.97 -60.13
C ILE A 266 81.86 55.56 -59.80
N LYS A 267 81.21 54.51 -60.32
CA LYS A 267 81.66 53.11 -60.17
C LYS A 267 82.92 52.82 -60.97
N LEU A 268 83.10 53.44 -62.13
CA LEU A 268 84.31 53.32 -62.94
C LEU A 268 85.51 53.92 -62.18
N GLU A 269 85.35 55.11 -61.62
CA GLU A 269 86.37 55.75 -60.78
C GLU A 269 86.68 54.94 -59.52
N SER A 270 85.67 54.48 -58.78
CA SER A 270 85.88 53.69 -57.55
C SER A 270 86.40 52.27 -57.82
N SER A 271 85.98 51.62 -58.90
CA SER A 271 86.49 50.29 -59.32
C SER A 271 87.95 50.36 -59.79
N SER A 272 88.35 51.46 -60.43
CA SER A 272 89.75 51.69 -60.79
C SER A 272 90.67 51.84 -59.56
N ALA A 273 90.15 52.42 -58.47
CA ALA A 273 90.85 52.52 -57.19
C ALA A 273 90.88 51.18 -56.42
N GLN A 274 89.80 50.40 -56.47
CA GLN A 274 89.73 49.06 -55.84
C GLN A 274 90.65 48.04 -56.50
N LYS A 275 90.83 48.08 -57.82
CA LYS A 275 91.77 47.21 -58.54
C LYS A 275 93.19 47.28 -57.96
N LYS A 276 93.65 48.49 -57.61
CA LYS A 276 94.98 48.70 -56.98
C LYS A 276 95.10 48.10 -55.58
N GLN A 277 94.01 48.00 -54.82
CA GLN A 277 94.02 47.38 -53.49
C GLN A 277 93.95 45.84 -53.55
N ILE A 278 93.23 45.27 -54.53
CA ILE A 278 93.12 43.82 -54.72
C ILE A 278 94.47 43.22 -55.15
N GLU A 279 95.23 43.89 -56.01
CA GLU A 279 96.57 43.46 -56.42
C GLU A 279 97.60 43.43 -55.28
N GLN A 280 97.41 44.22 -54.21
CA GLN A 280 98.26 44.18 -53.02
C GLN A 280 97.90 43.01 -52.09
N LYS A 281 96.62 42.66 -52.00
CA LYS A 281 96.14 41.56 -51.14
C LYS A 281 96.46 40.18 -51.73
N SER A 282 96.36 40.01 -53.05
CA SER A 282 96.69 38.75 -53.72
C SER A 282 98.15 38.33 -53.48
N LYS A 283 99.10 39.27 -53.53
CA LYS A 283 100.52 39.04 -53.26
C LYS A 283 100.83 38.56 -51.83
N LYS A 284 100.00 38.93 -50.83
CA LYS A 284 100.20 38.51 -49.44
C LYS A 284 99.72 37.07 -49.22
N LEU A 285 98.57 36.70 -49.76
CA LEU A 285 98.00 35.35 -49.64
C LEU A 285 98.88 34.29 -50.33
N GLU A 286 99.51 34.62 -51.45
CA GLU A 286 100.38 33.68 -52.18
C GLU A 286 101.57 33.17 -51.35
N SER A 287 102.01 33.94 -50.35
CA SER A 287 103.12 33.55 -49.46
C SER A 287 102.80 32.43 -48.46
N TYR A 288 101.52 32.11 -48.22
CA TYR A 288 101.09 31.10 -47.22
C TYR A 288 100.68 29.75 -47.81
N PHE A 289 100.69 29.61 -49.15
CA PHE A 289 100.07 28.48 -49.85
C PHE A 289 100.71 27.12 -49.54
N GLU A 290 102.04 27.04 -49.50
CA GLU A 290 102.75 25.77 -49.28
C GLU A 290 102.50 25.13 -47.90
N PHE A 291 102.25 25.94 -46.88
CA PHE A 291 101.97 25.44 -45.52
C PHE A 291 100.57 24.80 -45.40
N PHE A 292 99.58 25.31 -46.13
CA PHE A 292 98.21 24.80 -46.08
C PHE A 292 98.06 23.41 -46.74
N GLU A 293 98.78 23.16 -47.84
CA GLU A 293 98.76 21.88 -48.53
C GLU A 293 99.35 20.73 -47.69
N THR A 294 100.42 21.01 -46.95
CA THR A 294 101.09 20.00 -46.11
C THR A 294 100.18 19.51 -44.97
N TRP A 295 99.46 20.41 -44.30
CA TRP A 295 98.54 20.02 -43.23
C TRP A 295 97.31 19.23 -43.73
N LYS A 296 96.79 19.56 -44.92
CA LYS A 296 95.65 18.87 -45.53
C LYS A 296 95.95 17.40 -45.84
N GLN A 297 97.19 17.09 -46.23
CA GLN A 297 97.63 15.71 -46.49
C GLN A 297 97.70 14.86 -45.21
N THR A 298 98.11 15.45 -44.09
CA THR A 298 98.19 14.73 -42.79
C THR A 298 96.80 14.31 -42.31
N VAL A 299 95.80 15.16 -42.51
CA VAL A 299 94.39 14.88 -42.19
C VAL A 299 93.83 13.68 -42.94
N ARG A 300 94.03 13.62 -44.26
CA ARG A 300 93.45 12.57 -45.11
C ARG A 300 93.92 11.18 -44.72
N LYS A 301 95.21 11.00 -44.41
CA LYS A 301 95.75 9.71 -44.00
C LYS A 301 95.10 9.15 -42.73
N PHE A 302 94.68 10.01 -41.80
CA PHE A 302 94.07 9.58 -40.54
C PHE A 302 92.59 9.22 -40.66
N GLN A 303 91.89 9.77 -41.67
CA GLN A 303 90.48 9.44 -41.95
C GLN A 303 90.27 7.99 -42.42
N GLU A 304 91.27 7.39 -43.06
CA GLU A 304 91.14 6.07 -43.70
C GLU A 304 91.24 4.87 -42.71
N GLU A 305 91.74 5.05 -41.48
CA GLU A 305 92.06 3.94 -40.54
C GLU A 305 91.02 3.68 -39.40
N SER A 306 89.79 4.22 -39.46
CA SER A 306 88.88 4.44 -38.30
C SER A 306 88.53 3.25 -37.33
N PRO A 307 88.62 3.40 -35.98
CA PRO A 307 88.19 2.39 -34.96
C PRO A 307 86.73 2.52 -34.40
N VAL A 308 86.05 1.41 -34.03
CA VAL A 308 84.59 1.32 -33.66
C VAL A 308 84.30 0.35 -32.46
N ILE A 309 83.24 0.58 -31.63
CA ILE A 309 82.82 -0.20 -30.43
C ILE A 309 81.30 -0.58 -30.44
N GLN A 310 80.85 -1.71 -29.84
CA GLN A 310 79.44 -2.20 -29.77
C GLN A 310 78.73 -1.95 -28.41
N LYS A 311 77.44 -1.53 -28.40
CA LYS A 311 76.62 -1.32 -27.17
C LYS A 311 75.16 -1.83 -27.31
N THR A 312 74.65 -2.52 -26.29
CA THR A 312 73.29 -3.12 -26.22
C THR A 312 72.31 -2.28 -25.38
N ILE A 313 71.08 -2.04 -25.87
CA ILE A 313 70.04 -1.24 -25.19
C ILE A 313 68.75 -2.10 -25.00
N TRP A 314 68.11 -2.01 -23.83
CA TRP A 314 66.87 -2.74 -23.51
C TRP A 314 65.65 -1.79 -23.46
N ASN A 315 64.52 -2.19 -24.05
CA ASN A 315 63.28 -1.41 -24.07
C ASN A 315 62.48 -1.59 -22.75
N PRO A 316 62.24 -0.51 -21.97
CA PRO A 316 61.71 -0.59 -20.60
C PRO A 316 60.26 -1.09 -20.51
N LEU A 317 59.40 -0.76 -21.47
CA LEU A 317 57.98 -1.16 -21.46
C LEU A 317 57.83 -2.69 -21.58
N TYR A 318 58.50 -3.28 -22.57
CA TYR A 318 58.45 -4.72 -22.79
C TYR A 318 59.09 -5.53 -21.65
N ARG A 319 60.13 -4.99 -21.01
CA ARG A 319 60.72 -5.59 -19.81
C ARG A 319 59.74 -5.63 -18.63
N SER A 320 58.97 -4.55 -18.41
CA SER A 320 57.99 -4.50 -17.33
C SER A 320 56.81 -5.45 -17.54
N LEU A 321 56.28 -5.54 -18.76
CA LEU A 321 55.21 -6.48 -19.13
C LEU A 321 55.66 -7.94 -19.00
N ALA A 322 56.87 -8.27 -19.45
CA ALA A 322 57.43 -9.61 -19.29
C ALA A 322 57.52 -10.02 -17.80
N GLY A 323 57.92 -9.09 -16.93
CA GLY A 323 57.97 -9.30 -15.48
C GLY A 323 56.59 -9.53 -14.85
N GLY A 324 55.60 -8.70 -15.19
CA GLY A 324 54.24 -8.81 -14.65
C GLY A 324 53.56 -10.13 -15.00
N PHE A 325 53.64 -10.55 -16.27
CA PHE A 325 53.09 -11.83 -16.72
C PHE A 325 53.83 -13.04 -16.12
N GLY A 326 55.14 -12.94 -15.89
CA GLY A 326 55.90 -13.97 -15.18
C GLY A 326 55.41 -14.20 -13.75
N VAL A 327 55.15 -13.12 -12.99
CA VAL A 327 54.65 -13.21 -11.60
C VAL A 327 53.24 -13.80 -11.55
N LEU A 328 52.35 -13.36 -12.45
CA LEU A 328 50.99 -13.93 -12.55
C LEU A 328 51.00 -15.41 -12.92
N GLY A 329 51.91 -15.81 -13.82
CA GLY A 329 52.13 -17.22 -14.15
C GLY A 329 52.51 -18.05 -12.92
N ILE A 330 53.48 -17.58 -12.11
CA ILE A 330 53.91 -18.26 -10.88
C ILE A 330 52.78 -18.36 -9.86
N PHE A 331 52.02 -17.28 -9.64
CA PHE A 331 50.87 -17.30 -8.72
C PHE A 331 49.79 -18.28 -9.17
N SER A 332 49.47 -18.31 -10.46
CA SER A 332 48.50 -19.28 -11.00
C SER A 332 48.99 -20.72 -10.85
N LEU A 333 50.30 -20.97 -10.95
CA LEU A 333 50.89 -22.31 -10.76
C LEU A 333 50.79 -22.76 -9.31
N ILE A 334 51.07 -21.86 -8.35
CA ILE A 334 50.92 -22.14 -6.92
C ILE A 334 49.45 -22.45 -6.59
N PHE A 335 48.52 -21.63 -7.07
CA PHE A 335 47.08 -21.85 -6.86
C PHE A 335 46.60 -23.20 -7.45
N SER A 336 47.18 -23.60 -8.59
CA SER A 336 46.88 -24.88 -9.23
C SER A 336 47.33 -26.09 -8.40
N ILE A 337 48.41 -25.97 -7.63
CA ILE A 337 48.97 -27.09 -6.83
C ILE A 337 48.17 -27.33 -5.54
N PHE A 338 47.58 -26.29 -4.95
CA PHE A 338 46.90 -26.39 -3.63
C PHE A 338 45.39 -26.65 -3.70
N SER A 339 44.74 -26.52 -4.86
CA SER A 339 43.28 -26.48 -4.94
C SER A 339 42.56 -27.82 -5.09
N GLY A 340 43.26 -28.95 -5.23
CA GLY A 340 42.65 -30.30 -5.23
C GLY A 340 41.61 -30.57 -6.34
N LEU A 341 41.55 -29.70 -7.35
CA LEU A 341 40.63 -29.73 -8.48
C LEU A 341 41.34 -30.34 -9.72
N ASP A 342 40.61 -31.07 -10.56
CA ASP A 342 41.14 -31.82 -11.72
C ASP A 342 41.93 -30.96 -12.74
N GLY A 343 42.77 -31.63 -13.55
CA GLY A 343 43.90 -31.08 -14.33
C GLY A 343 43.67 -29.96 -15.36
N TRP A 344 42.46 -29.43 -15.52
CA TRP A 344 42.18 -28.30 -16.44
C TRP A 344 42.75 -26.96 -15.95
N ILE A 345 43.07 -26.83 -14.66
CA ILE A 345 43.57 -25.59 -14.06
C ILE A 345 45.02 -25.27 -14.47
N TYR A 346 45.80 -26.25 -14.94
CA TYR A 346 47.20 -26.05 -15.39
C TYR A 346 47.36 -25.30 -16.73
N ILE A 347 46.27 -24.96 -17.42
CA ILE A 347 46.31 -24.18 -18.68
C ILE A 347 46.68 -22.70 -18.43
N LEU A 348 46.22 -22.12 -17.32
CA LEU A 348 46.45 -20.72 -16.95
C LEU A 348 47.94 -20.38 -16.75
N PRO A 349 48.72 -21.17 -15.99
CA PRO A 349 50.16 -20.94 -15.83
C PRO A 349 50.95 -20.97 -17.15
N ILE A 350 50.60 -21.91 -18.04
CA ILE A 350 51.29 -22.07 -19.33
C ILE A 350 51.03 -20.85 -20.22
N LEU A 351 49.80 -20.36 -20.26
CA LEU A 351 49.44 -19.16 -21.03
C LEU A 351 50.22 -17.93 -20.55
N PHE A 352 50.25 -17.68 -19.24
CA PHE A 352 50.94 -16.51 -18.69
C PHE A 352 52.47 -16.56 -18.86
N LEU A 353 53.08 -17.74 -18.72
CA LEU A 353 54.51 -17.93 -19.00
C LEU A 353 54.84 -17.70 -20.49
N GLY A 354 53.99 -18.19 -21.40
CA GLY A 354 54.14 -17.98 -22.84
C GLY A 354 54.13 -16.50 -23.23
N VAL A 355 53.18 -15.74 -22.68
CA VAL A 355 53.10 -14.29 -22.92
C VAL A 355 54.29 -13.54 -22.32
N GLY A 356 54.76 -13.93 -21.14
CA GLY A 356 55.95 -13.33 -20.51
C GLY A 356 57.22 -13.50 -21.34
N LEU A 357 57.45 -14.69 -21.90
CA LEU A 357 58.61 -14.98 -22.76
C LEU A 357 58.58 -14.21 -24.08
N PHE A 358 57.40 -14.05 -24.70
CA PHE A 358 57.26 -13.29 -25.93
C PHE A 358 57.74 -11.82 -25.77
N PHE A 359 57.37 -11.17 -24.67
CA PHE A 359 57.80 -9.79 -24.42
C PHE A 359 59.29 -9.65 -24.09
N LEU A 360 59.92 -10.66 -23.50
CA LEU A 360 61.35 -10.66 -23.17
C LEU A 360 62.24 -10.66 -24.43
N PHE A 361 61.86 -11.44 -25.46
CA PHE A 361 62.61 -11.50 -26.72
C PHE A 361 62.52 -10.21 -27.54
N ARG A 362 61.40 -9.47 -27.45
CA ARG A 362 61.24 -8.17 -28.13
C ARG A 362 61.93 -7.00 -27.42
N ALA A 363 62.48 -7.20 -26.22
CA ALA A 363 63.02 -6.10 -25.43
C ALA A 363 64.48 -5.74 -25.72
N LYS A 364 65.22 -6.45 -26.60
CA LYS A 364 66.68 -6.28 -26.79
C LYS A 364 67.05 -5.80 -28.21
N GLU A 365 67.83 -4.70 -28.33
CA GLU A 365 68.44 -4.21 -29.58
C GLU A 365 69.94 -3.86 -29.40
N ILE A 366 70.78 -4.01 -30.44
CA ILE A 366 72.26 -3.78 -30.43
C ILE A 366 72.65 -2.71 -31.48
N LYS A 367 73.48 -1.72 -31.12
CA LYS A 367 74.03 -0.68 -32.05
C LYS A 367 75.57 -0.52 -31.94
N LEU A 368 76.22 -0.12 -33.04
CA LEU A 368 77.68 0.12 -33.20
C LEU A 368 77.98 1.63 -33.28
N GLU A 369 79.04 2.14 -32.62
CA GLU A 369 79.40 3.58 -32.57
C GLU A 369 80.94 3.82 -32.59
N LYS A 370 81.40 4.97 -33.14
CA LYS A 370 82.83 5.33 -33.38
C LYS A 370 83.55 5.86 -32.11
N ASP A 371 84.87 5.67 -32.01
CA ASP A 371 85.71 6.11 -30.88
C ASP A 371 86.18 7.58 -31.03
N GLU A 372 85.44 8.53 -30.46
CA GLU A 372 85.69 10.00 -30.53
C GLU A 372 86.98 10.57 -29.88
N PRO A 373 87.56 10.04 -28.77
CA PRO A 373 88.64 10.74 -28.05
C PRO A 373 89.96 10.83 -28.85
N LYS A 374 90.30 9.81 -29.65
CA LYS A 374 91.52 9.82 -30.49
C LYS A 374 91.43 10.81 -31.64
N TRP A 375 90.23 11.09 -32.13
CA TRP A 375 89.99 12.09 -33.18
C TRP A 375 90.35 13.50 -32.70
N ASN A 376 90.03 13.82 -31.46
CA ASN A 376 90.25 15.17 -30.93
C ASN A 376 91.74 15.50 -30.73
N GLU A 377 92.57 14.51 -30.37
CA GLU A 377 94.01 14.74 -30.14
C GLU A 377 94.77 15.13 -31.42
N MET A 378 94.44 14.51 -32.55
CA MET A 378 95.04 14.84 -33.85
C MET A 378 94.75 16.29 -34.27
N VAL A 379 93.49 16.70 -34.11
CA VAL A 379 93.04 18.05 -34.49
C VAL A 379 93.77 19.12 -33.68
N HIS A 380 93.97 18.90 -32.37
CA HIS A 380 94.74 19.80 -31.51
C HIS A 380 96.17 20.09 -32.00
N ARG A 381 96.86 19.10 -32.57
CA ARG A 381 98.24 19.25 -33.03
C ARG A 381 98.33 20.19 -34.24
N ILE A 382 97.49 19.98 -35.24
CA ILE A 382 97.52 20.77 -36.48
C ILE A 382 97.11 22.22 -36.23
N VAL A 383 96.14 22.45 -35.34
CA VAL A 383 95.70 23.79 -34.95
C VAL A 383 96.86 24.63 -34.39
N ARG A 384 97.70 24.08 -33.50
CA ARG A 384 98.84 24.83 -32.93
C ARG A 384 99.90 25.19 -33.97
N GLU A 385 100.19 24.28 -34.90
CA GLU A 385 101.15 24.58 -35.96
C GLU A 385 100.63 25.69 -36.89
N MET A 386 99.32 25.70 -37.16
CA MET A 386 98.68 26.72 -37.98
C MET A 386 98.80 28.13 -37.38
N GLU A 387 98.55 28.26 -36.08
CA GLU A 387 98.63 29.55 -35.38
C GLU A 387 100.06 30.11 -35.36
N THR A 388 101.07 29.25 -35.17
CA THR A 388 102.46 29.70 -35.07
C THR A 388 103.04 30.16 -36.41
N LYS A 389 102.80 29.43 -37.51
CA LYS A 389 103.38 29.75 -38.81
C LYS A 389 102.70 30.90 -39.54
N THR A 390 101.42 31.14 -39.28
CA THR A 390 100.67 32.25 -39.88
C THR A 390 100.61 33.50 -38.98
N LEU A 391 101.40 33.52 -37.90
CA LEU A 391 101.39 34.58 -36.87
C LEU A 391 99.98 34.88 -36.34
N GLY A 392 99.13 33.85 -36.27
CA GLY A 392 97.76 33.95 -35.78
C GLY A 392 96.73 34.48 -36.78
N GLU A 393 97.08 34.77 -38.04
CA GLU A 393 96.11 35.20 -39.06
C GLU A 393 95.13 34.10 -39.46
N TRP A 394 95.57 32.83 -39.44
CA TRP A 394 94.74 31.68 -39.75
C TRP A 394 94.65 30.75 -38.55
N LYS A 395 93.43 30.51 -38.08
CA LYS A 395 93.13 29.56 -36.99
C LYS A 395 91.73 28.97 -37.14
N PRO A 396 91.52 27.68 -36.82
CA PRO A 396 90.18 27.11 -36.73
C PRO A 396 89.40 27.69 -35.54
N GLU A 397 88.09 27.87 -35.71
CA GLU A 397 87.20 28.45 -34.69
C GLU A 397 86.94 27.50 -33.51
N SER A 398 87.04 26.20 -33.74
CA SER A 398 86.94 25.17 -32.70
C SER A 398 87.91 24.03 -32.99
N ILE A 399 88.26 23.30 -31.93
CA ILE A 399 89.24 22.20 -32.02
C ILE A 399 88.50 20.91 -32.40
N THR A 400 87.90 20.95 -33.57
CA THR A 400 87.08 19.88 -34.16
C THR A 400 87.51 19.69 -35.61
N MET A 401 87.46 18.45 -36.10
CA MET A 401 87.91 18.12 -37.45
C MET A 401 87.17 18.94 -38.53
N ASP A 402 85.87 19.13 -38.36
CA ASP A 402 85.06 19.91 -39.29
C ASP A 402 85.56 21.36 -39.37
N SER A 403 85.87 21.99 -38.24
CA SER A 403 86.40 23.37 -38.19
C SER A 403 87.79 23.50 -38.83
N LEU A 404 88.65 22.50 -38.68
CA LEU A 404 89.95 22.47 -39.35
C LEU A 404 89.80 22.36 -40.88
N SER A 405 88.92 21.48 -41.34
CA SER A 405 88.63 21.32 -42.77
C SER A 405 88.00 22.58 -43.38
N LEU A 406 87.13 23.25 -42.62
CA LEU A 406 86.55 24.54 -42.95
C LEU A 406 87.62 25.63 -43.06
N CYS A 407 88.65 25.62 -42.20
CA CYS A 407 89.76 26.57 -42.29
C CYS A 407 90.55 26.39 -43.59
N PHE A 408 90.86 25.15 -43.99
CA PHE A 408 91.53 24.87 -45.27
C PHE A 408 90.69 25.30 -46.47
N GLN A 409 89.39 24.98 -46.45
CA GLN A 409 88.47 25.41 -47.50
C GLN A 409 88.35 26.94 -47.56
N ARG A 410 88.35 27.61 -46.41
CA ARG A 410 88.27 29.07 -46.33
C ARG A 410 89.50 29.71 -46.96
N TYR A 411 90.69 29.20 -46.68
CA TYR A 411 91.93 29.69 -47.28
C TYR A 411 91.96 29.49 -48.80
N GLU A 412 91.70 28.27 -49.28
CA GLU A 412 91.66 27.98 -50.73
C GLU A 412 90.62 28.83 -51.45
N ARG A 413 89.47 29.05 -50.81
CA ARG A 413 88.42 29.91 -51.34
C ARG A 413 88.85 31.37 -51.39
N GLU A 414 89.52 31.89 -50.37
CA GLU A 414 89.99 33.29 -50.38
C GLU A 414 91.11 33.51 -51.41
N TYR A 415 92.05 32.57 -51.53
CA TYR A 415 93.13 32.63 -52.52
C TYR A 415 92.59 32.57 -53.96
N THR A 416 91.70 31.61 -54.27
CA THR A 416 91.08 31.49 -55.61
C THR A 416 90.14 32.64 -55.93
N LYS A 417 89.37 33.12 -54.94
CA LYS A 417 88.49 34.28 -55.08
C LYS A 417 89.28 35.53 -55.46
N GLN A 418 90.38 35.83 -54.76
CA GLN A 418 91.20 37.01 -55.05
C GLN A 418 91.85 36.96 -56.44
N LYS A 419 92.30 35.78 -56.88
CA LYS A 419 92.92 35.61 -58.20
C LYS A 419 91.91 35.80 -59.34
N LEU A 420 90.71 35.22 -59.20
CA LEU A 420 89.61 35.42 -60.16
C LEU A 420 89.06 36.85 -60.14
N GLU A 421 89.02 37.51 -58.98
CA GLU A 421 88.60 38.90 -58.87
C GLU A 421 89.57 39.84 -59.61
N SER A 422 90.89 39.62 -59.51
CA SER A 422 91.89 40.44 -60.21
C SER A 422 91.79 40.36 -61.74
N GLU A 423 91.56 39.18 -62.30
CA GLU A 423 91.42 38.98 -63.75
C GLU A 423 90.03 39.44 -64.26
N GLY A 424 88.97 39.22 -63.47
CA GLY A 424 87.60 39.66 -63.81
C GLY A 424 87.38 41.18 -63.74
N PHE A 425 88.12 41.90 -62.89
CA PHE A 425 88.01 43.37 -62.81
C PHE A 425 88.52 44.09 -64.07
N GLY A 426 89.40 43.46 -64.86
CA GLY A 426 89.94 44.04 -66.09
C GLY A 426 88.93 44.12 -67.24
N SER A 427 88.14 43.07 -67.46
CA SER A 427 87.10 43.01 -68.51
C SER A 427 85.81 43.75 -68.12
N ASN A 428 85.52 43.86 -66.83
CA ASN A 428 84.39 44.66 -66.33
C ASN A 428 84.60 46.16 -66.54
N LEU A 429 85.84 46.67 -66.44
CA LEU A 429 86.11 48.08 -66.69
C LEU A 429 85.89 48.48 -68.16
N SER A 430 86.32 47.65 -69.13
CA SER A 430 86.13 47.99 -70.54
C SER A 430 84.67 47.90 -70.98
N SER A 431 83.91 46.94 -70.45
CA SER A 431 82.47 46.82 -70.73
C SER A 431 81.68 47.98 -70.11
N MET A 432 82.06 48.48 -68.93
CA MET A 432 81.44 49.67 -68.34
C MET A 432 81.67 50.93 -69.19
N GLU A 433 82.86 51.11 -69.78
CA GLU A 433 83.15 52.25 -70.65
C GLU A 433 82.31 52.22 -71.95
N GLU A 434 82.18 51.06 -72.58
CA GLU A 434 81.31 50.89 -73.76
C GLU A 434 79.84 51.15 -73.42
N GLU A 435 79.37 50.67 -72.27
CA GLU A 435 77.99 50.85 -71.83
C GLU A 435 77.65 52.32 -71.51
N ILE A 436 78.59 53.07 -70.92
CA ILE A 436 78.45 54.52 -70.70
C ILE A 436 78.22 55.28 -72.02
N THR A 437 78.97 54.94 -73.08
CA THR A 437 78.80 55.62 -74.38
C THR A 437 77.45 55.32 -75.04
N ARG A 438 76.97 54.08 -74.91
CA ARG A 438 75.66 53.67 -75.43
C ARG A 438 74.51 54.37 -74.71
N LEU A 439 74.58 54.47 -73.37
CA LEU A 439 73.56 55.13 -72.56
C LEU A 439 73.43 56.64 -72.86
N ARG A 440 74.52 57.32 -73.23
CA ARG A 440 74.47 58.74 -73.64
C ARG A 440 73.69 58.96 -74.94
N LEU A 441 73.78 58.00 -75.88
CA LEU A 441 73.05 58.04 -77.14
C LEU A 441 71.55 57.74 -76.96
N GLU A 442 71.21 56.84 -76.04
CA GLU A 442 69.83 56.52 -75.68
C GLU A 442 69.13 57.66 -74.93
N ASP A 443 69.82 58.36 -74.02
CA ASP A 443 69.28 59.54 -73.32
C ASP A 443 68.84 60.66 -74.28
N LYS A 444 69.58 60.84 -75.37
CA LYS A 444 69.25 61.86 -76.38
C LYS A 444 67.97 61.51 -77.15
N LYS A 445 67.82 60.25 -77.58
CA LYS A 445 66.62 59.77 -78.28
C LYS A 445 65.37 59.78 -77.39
N MET A 446 65.50 59.39 -76.12
CA MET A 446 64.38 59.45 -75.17
C MET A 446 63.91 60.88 -74.92
N SER A 447 64.79 61.88 -75.00
CA SER A 447 64.39 63.27 -74.81
C SER A 447 63.46 63.81 -75.89
N GLU A 448 63.63 63.34 -77.13
CA GLU A 448 62.82 63.77 -78.28
C GLU A 448 61.43 63.11 -78.24
N THR A 449 61.34 61.85 -77.82
CA THR A 449 60.05 61.13 -77.70
C THR A 449 59.18 61.62 -76.53
N ILE A 450 59.79 62.10 -75.43
CA ILE A 450 59.06 62.70 -74.31
C ILE A 450 58.31 63.98 -74.75
N LEU A 451 59.00 64.86 -75.49
CA LEU A 451 58.42 66.12 -76.00
C LEU A 451 57.22 65.93 -76.94
N GLU A 452 57.20 64.83 -77.69
CA GLU A 452 56.09 64.52 -78.61
C GLU A 452 54.85 64.02 -77.85
N LYS A 453 55.07 63.24 -76.78
CA LYS A 453 54.01 62.70 -75.91
C LYS A 453 53.38 63.76 -75.00
N GLU A 454 54.16 64.74 -74.53
CA GLU A 454 53.65 65.89 -73.75
C GLU A 454 52.62 66.72 -74.54
N LYS A 455 52.78 66.84 -75.86
CA LYS A 455 51.81 67.53 -76.73
C LYS A 455 50.48 66.80 -76.87
N GLU A 456 50.48 65.47 -76.87
CA GLU A 456 49.25 64.65 -76.90
C GLU A 456 48.46 64.77 -75.59
N LEU A 457 49.17 64.80 -74.45
CA LEU A 457 48.57 64.93 -73.11
C LEU A 457 47.87 66.28 -72.91
N ALA A 458 48.46 67.36 -73.43
CA ALA A 458 47.85 68.69 -73.40
C ALA A 458 46.56 68.81 -74.24
N GLY A 459 46.32 67.90 -75.20
CA GLY A 459 45.08 67.83 -75.96
C GLY A 459 43.93 67.23 -75.15
N ILE A 460 44.21 66.18 -74.38
CA ILE A 460 43.23 65.47 -73.52
C ILE A 460 42.71 66.39 -72.41
N TRP A 461 43.58 67.22 -71.82
CA TRP A 461 43.18 68.18 -70.76
C TRP A 461 42.15 69.22 -71.24
N ARG A 462 42.23 69.63 -72.52
CA ARG A 462 41.30 70.61 -73.11
C ARG A 462 39.89 70.05 -73.32
N GLU A 463 39.77 68.78 -73.70
CA GLU A 463 38.45 68.15 -73.90
C GLU A 463 37.80 67.71 -72.58
N ALA A 464 38.60 67.42 -71.54
CA ALA A 464 38.11 67.05 -70.21
C ALA A 464 37.67 68.25 -69.36
N ALA A 465 37.92 69.48 -69.82
CA ALA A 465 37.69 70.72 -69.06
C ALA A 465 38.41 70.77 -67.70
N VAL A 466 39.63 70.21 -67.62
CA VAL A 466 40.46 70.17 -66.41
C VAL A 466 41.84 70.77 -66.71
N GLN A 467 42.47 71.45 -65.73
CA GLN A 467 43.74 72.15 -65.93
C GLN A 467 44.98 71.33 -65.53
N SER A 468 44.80 70.21 -64.82
CA SER A 468 45.91 69.38 -64.33
C SER A 468 45.56 67.88 -64.23
N LEU A 469 46.60 67.03 -64.27
CA LEU A 469 46.46 65.58 -64.04
C LEU A 469 45.99 65.26 -62.61
N SER A 470 46.34 66.10 -61.63
CA SER A 470 45.91 65.93 -60.23
C SER A 470 44.40 66.12 -60.08
N GLU A 471 43.83 67.17 -60.68
CA GLU A 471 42.38 67.40 -60.65
C GLU A 471 41.60 66.32 -61.41
N LEU A 472 42.15 65.79 -62.52
CA LEU A 472 41.53 64.69 -63.27
C LEU A 472 41.59 63.38 -62.45
N SER A 473 42.71 63.14 -61.75
CA SER A 473 42.85 62.00 -60.86
C SER A 473 41.98 62.12 -59.60
N GLU A 474 41.79 63.31 -59.03
CA GLU A 474 40.89 63.55 -57.90
C GLU A 474 39.42 63.36 -58.30
N LEU A 475 39.02 63.83 -59.47
CA LEU A 475 37.69 63.54 -60.03
C LEU A 475 37.47 62.03 -60.20
N TYR A 476 38.43 61.31 -60.79
CA TYR A 476 38.32 59.84 -60.94
C TYR A 476 38.41 59.08 -59.61
N VAL A 477 39.18 59.57 -58.62
CA VAL A 477 39.25 58.99 -57.28
C VAL A 477 37.95 59.23 -56.52
N GLN A 478 37.36 60.42 -56.62
CA GLN A 478 36.04 60.68 -56.03
C GLN A 478 34.95 59.82 -56.69
N ILE A 479 34.98 59.67 -58.01
CA ILE A 479 34.05 58.79 -58.73
C ILE A 479 34.29 57.31 -58.35
N ARG A 480 35.55 56.85 -58.22
CA ARG A 480 35.87 55.48 -57.75
C ARG A 480 35.49 55.25 -56.30
N LEU A 481 35.77 56.17 -55.38
CA LEU A 481 35.37 56.08 -53.98
C LEU A 481 33.84 56.05 -53.85
N LYS A 482 33.12 56.83 -54.68
CA LYS A 482 31.66 56.74 -54.77
C LYS A 482 31.21 55.38 -55.31
N GLN A 483 31.84 54.85 -56.37
CA GLN A 483 31.52 53.52 -56.91
C GLN A 483 31.88 52.36 -55.97
N GLU A 484 32.96 52.47 -55.21
CA GLU A 484 33.40 51.47 -54.24
C GLU A 484 32.52 51.51 -52.98
N LYS A 485 32.12 52.70 -52.53
CA LYS A 485 31.03 52.86 -51.55
C LYS A 485 29.71 52.28 -52.08
N LEU A 486 29.39 52.49 -53.35
CA LEU A 486 28.18 51.94 -53.98
C LEU A 486 28.28 50.41 -54.08
N LYS A 487 29.43 49.84 -54.44
CA LYS A 487 29.67 48.38 -54.47
C LYS A 487 29.62 47.75 -53.09
N THR A 488 30.29 48.31 -52.10
CA THR A 488 30.25 47.83 -50.71
C THR A 488 28.85 47.96 -50.11
N LEU A 489 28.13 49.05 -50.39
CA LEU A 489 26.70 49.19 -50.06
C LEU A 489 25.85 48.18 -50.81
N THR A 490 26.11 47.92 -52.09
CA THR A 490 25.36 46.93 -52.89
C THR A 490 25.62 45.51 -52.40
N GLU A 491 26.85 45.17 -52.00
CA GLU A 491 27.22 43.85 -51.47
C GLU A 491 26.65 43.65 -50.06
N SER A 492 26.73 44.65 -49.19
CA SER A 492 26.09 44.60 -47.86
C SER A 492 24.57 44.57 -47.96
N LEU A 493 23.95 45.37 -48.82
CA LEU A 493 22.51 45.30 -49.07
C LEU A 493 22.09 44.01 -49.79
N LYS A 494 22.94 43.40 -50.61
CA LYS A 494 22.68 42.06 -51.20
C LYS A 494 22.76 40.95 -50.17
N THR A 495 23.76 40.96 -49.28
CA THR A 495 23.84 39.96 -48.19
C THR A 495 22.67 40.11 -47.22
N GLU A 496 22.26 41.34 -46.92
CA GLU A 496 21.04 41.61 -46.16
C GLU A 496 19.78 41.24 -46.95
N SER A 497 19.70 41.50 -48.25
CA SER A 497 18.54 41.09 -49.08
C SER A 497 18.32 39.57 -49.07
N LYS A 498 19.40 38.78 -49.01
CA LYS A 498 19.34 37.33 -48.85
C LYS A 498 18.78 36.93 -47.48
N LYS A 499 19.15 37.63 -46.41
CA LYS A 499 18.59 37.39 -45.06
C LYS A 499 17.10 37.73 -44.99
N TRP A 500 16.66 38.72 -45.75
CA TRP A 500 15.25 39.15 -45.84
C TRP A 500 14.45 38.44 -46.95
N GLY A 501 15.07 37.51 -47.68
CA GLY A 501 14.41 36.65 -48.67
C GLY A 501 13.89 37.38 -49.91
N THR A 502 14.56 38.45 -50.34
CA THR A 502 14.22 39.23 -51.56
C THR A 502 15.30 39.08 -52.61
N THR A 503 14.90 38.97 -53.87
CA THR A 503 15.82 38.85 -55.01
C THR A 503 16.28 40.18 -55.58
N ASP A 504 15.53 41.26 -55.31
CA ASP A 504 15.80 42.60 -55.83
C ASP A 504 15.83 43.68 -54.74
N LEU A 505 16.66 44.70 -54.90
CA LEU A 505 16.83 45.81 -53.96
C LEU A 505 15.59 46.71 -53.90
N GLY A 506 14.80 46.77 -54.97
CA GLY A 506 13.50 47.45 -55.00
C GLY A 506 12.45 46.77 -54.12
N GLU A 507 12.38 45.43 -54.15
CA GLU A 507 11.49 44.64 -53.28
C GLU A 507 11.90 44.75 -51.81
N LEU A 508 13.21 44.79 -51.52
CA LEU A 508 13.75 45.02 -50.18
C LEU A 508 13.27 46.36 -49.62
N LYS A 509 13.29 47.43 -50.43
CA LYS A 509 12.81 48.77 -50.04
C LYS A 509 11.32 48.79 -49.73
N LEU A 510 10.50 48.11 -50.53
CA LEU A 510 9.05 48.02 -50.32
C LEU A 510 8.74 47.27 -49.02
N LYS A 511 9.36 46.11 -48.80
CA LYS A 511 9.20 45.32 -47.56
C LYS A 511 9.71 46.06 -46.33
N LEU A 512 10.86 46.75 -46.42
CA LEU A 512 11.38 47.54 -45.32
C LEU A 512 10.51 48.76 -45.03
N LYS A 513 9.98 49.43 -46.06
CA LYS A 513 9.07 50.57 -45.90
C LYS A 513 7.73 50.16 -45.30
N GLU A 514 7.14 49.06 -45.76
CA GLU A 514 5.92 48.49 -45.15
C GLU A 514 6.18 48.13 -43.70
N LYS A 515 7.27 47.41 -43.41
CA LYS A 515 7.61 46.97 -42.05
C LYS A 515 7.96 48.12 -41.12
N VAL A 516 8.67 49.15 -41.57
CA VAL A 516 8.88 50.38 -40.80
C VAL A 516 7.56 51.08 -40.55
N SER A 517 6.67 51.19 -41.56
CA SER A 517 5.35 51.81 -41.37
C SER A 517 4.45 51.03 -40.41
N ASP A 518 4.54 49.71 -40.40
CA ASP A 518 3.76 48.85 -39.53
C ASP A 518 4.27 48.89 -38.08
N LEU A 519 5.59 48.99 -37.89
CA LEU A 519 6.23 49.19 -36.58
C LEU A 519 5.99 50.61 -36.03
N GLU A 520 5.94 51.63 -36.89
CA GLU A 520 5.55 53.00 -36.52
C GLU A 520 4.08 53.10 -36.12
N LYS A 521 3.16 52.43 -36.84
CA LYS A 521 1.74 52.33 -36.45
C LYS A 521 1.53 51.65 -35.10
N LYS A 522 2.43 50.73 -34.73
CA LYS A 522 2.45 50.06 -33.41
C LYS A 522 3.05 50.95 -32.30
N GLY A 523 3.61 52.12 -32.60
CA GLY A 523 4.15 53.06 -31.61
C GLY A 523 5.52 52.68 -31.02
N ILE A 524 6.30 51.84 -31.72
CA ILE A 524 7.56 51.27 -31.24
C ILE A 524 8.72 52.26 -31.44
N SER A 525 9.59 52.42 -30.44
CA SER A 525 10.71 53.37 -30.46
C SER A 525 11.74 53.07 -31.57
N LYS A 526 12.36 54.12 -32.12
CA LYS A 526 13.42 54.05 -33.15
C LYS A 526 14.82 53.82 -32.59
N THR A 527 15.04 54.11 -31.31
CA THR A 527 16.38 54.08 -30.71
C THR A 527 16.57 52.82 -29.88
N PHE A 528 17.50 51.96 -30.31
CA PHE A 528 17.96 50.80 -29.54
C PHE A 528 19.38 51.07 -29.02
N SER A 529 19.52 51.28 -27.71
CA SER A 529 20.75 51.70 -27.05
C SER A 529 21.62 50.51 -26.59
N SER A 530 22.84 50.77 -26.12
CA SER A 530 23.67 49.74 -25.47
C SER A 530 23.04 49.22 -24.17
N GLU A 531 22.28 50.05 -23.45
CA GLU A 531 21.54 49.63 -22.25
C GLU A 531 20.44 48.64 -22.60
N ASP A 532 19.71 48.86 -23.71
CA ASP A 532 18.66 47.95 -24.19
C ASP A 532 19.23 46.58 -24.58
N ARG A 533 20.46 46.55 -25.11
CA ARG A 533 21.19 45.32 -25.42
C ARG A 533 21.52 44.52 -24.16
N THR A 534 21.98 45.21 -23.10
CA THR A 534 22.22 44.58 -21.80
C THR A 534 20.94 44.15 -21.10
N ASN A 535 19.85 44.92 -21.26
CA ASN A 535 18.53 44.59 -20.71
C ASN A 535 17.92 43.38 -21.42
N LYS A 536 18.04 43.29 -22.75
CA LYS A 536 17.66 42.11 -23.53
C LYS A 536 18.41 40.87 -23.03
N GLN A 537 19.73 40.94 -22.87
CA GLN A 537 20.52 39.80 -22.42
C GLN A 537 20.19 39.41 -20.96
N ARG A 538 19.91 40.39 -20.09
CA ARG A 538 19.39 40.15 -18.73
C ARG A 538 18.00 39.49 -18.74
N LEU A 539 17.11 39.94 -19.62
CA LEU A 539 15.78 39.36 -19.79
C LEU A 539 15.84 37.94 -20.35
N GLU A 540 16.70 37.66 -21.33
CA GLU A 540 16.95 36.31 -21.85
C GLU A 540 17.44 35.37 -20.75
N ASN A 541 18.42 35.80 -19.94
CA ASN A 541 18.90 35.02 -18.81
C ASN A 541 17.82 34.80 -17.74
N LYS A 542 17.03 35.83 -17.40
CA LYS A 542 15.92 35.70 -16.44
C LYS A 542 14.83 34.76 -16.94
N ILE A 543 14.46 34.85 -18.22
CA ILE A 543 13.48 33.93 -18.84
C ILE A 543 14.01 32.51 -18.86
N GLN A 544 15.31 32.30 -19.11
CA GLN A 544 15.93 30.98 -19.06
C GLN A 544 15.87 30.40 -17.64
N ILE A 545 16.27 31.17 -16.63
CA ILE A 545 16.19 30.76 -15.22
C ILE A 545 14.74 30.44 -14.81
N LEU A 546 13.78 31.28 -15.20
CA LEU A 546 12.35 31.03 -14.94
C LEU A 546 11.85 29.81 -15.69
N SER A 547 12.28 29.57 -16.93
CA SER A 547 11.90 28.39 -17.71
C SER A 547 12.42 27.11 -17.06
N ASP A 548 13.64 27.12 -16.53
CA ASP A 548 14.22 25.98 -15.83
C ASP A 548 13.50 25.74 -14.50
N LYS A 549 13.17 26.80 -13.77
CA LYS A 549 12.33 26.73 -12.56
C LYS A 549 10.92 26.18 -12.85
N ILE A 550 10.27 26.61 -13.93
CA ILE A 550 8.96 26.10 -14.34
C ILE A 550 9.04 24.60 -14.65
N ARG A 551 10.07 24.15 -15.39
CA ARG A 551 10.29 22.71 -15.65
C ARG A 551 10.51 21.91 -14.38
N GLU A 552 11.24 22.46 -13.42
CA GLU A 552 11.46 21.81 -12.12
C GLU A 552 10.17 21.73 -11.29
N LEU A 553 9.38 22.81 -11.26
CA LEU A 553 8.05 22.83 -10.64
C LEU A 553 7.09 21.84 -11.30
N GLU A 554 7.05 21.78 -12.65
CA GLU A 554 6.23 20.82 -13.40
C GLU A 554 6.60 19.37 -13.07
N ARG A 555 7.90 19.04 -13.06
CA ARG A 555 8.39 17.71 -12.66
C ARG A 555 7.98 17.38 -11.23
N SER A 556 8.15 18.33 -10.31
CA SER A 556 7.79 18.17 -8.90
C SER A 556 6.29 17.92 -8.71
N ILE A 557 5.45 18.66 -9.45
CA ILE A 557 3.99 18.48 -9.46
C ILE A 557 3.62 17.11 -10.01
N VAL A 558 4.21 16.68 -11.14
CA VAL A 558 3.93 15.36 -11.74
C VAL A 558 4.34 14.22 -10.80
N GLU A 559 5.49 14.34 -10.15
CA GLU A 559 5.92 13.36 -9.13
C GLU A 559 4.98 13.31 -7.93
N LEU A 560 4.53 14.47 -7.45
CA LEU A 560 3.55 14.56 -6.36
C LEU A 560 2.18 14.03 -6.77
N GLU A 561 1.71 14.32 -7.98
CA GLU A 561 0.45 13.79 -8.52
C GLU A 561 0.52 12.27 -8.64
N LYS A 562 1.64 11.72 -9.14
CA LYS A 562 1.84 10.27 -9.17
C LYS A 562 1.83 9.65 -7.77
N LYS A 563 2.46 10.29 -6.78
CA LYS A 563 2.44 9.84 -5.36
C LYS A 563 1.03 9.94 -4.75
N LEU A 564 0.28 11.00 -5.06
CA LEU A 564 -1.09 11.19 -4.59
C LEU A 564 -2.05 10.19 -5.23
N ASP A 565 -1.95 9.94 -6.54
CA ASP A 565 -2.81 9.00 -7.25
C ASP A 565 -2.52 7.56 -6.85
N THR A 566 -1.25 7.19 -6.71
CA THR A 566 -0.88 5.87 -6.16
C THR A 566 -1.32 5.74 -4.71
N GLY A 567 -1.12 6.76 -3.87
CA GLY A 567 -1.58 6.76 -2.49
C GLY A 567 -3.10 6.68 -2.36
N LYS A 568 -3.86 7.43 -3.18
CA LYS A 568 -5.33 7.38 -3.24
C LYS A 568 -5.84 6.03 -3.71
N ALA A 569 -5.27 5.47 -4.77
CA ALA A 569 -5.65 4.16 -5.28
C ALA A 569 -5.37 3.05 -4.26
N VAL A 570 -4.21 3.09 -3.59
CA VAL A 570 -3.89 2.12 -2.53
C VAL A 570 -4.83 2.30 -1.33
N LEU A 571 -5.08 3.54 -0.89
CA LEU A 571 -6.05 3.84 0.16
C LEU A 571 -7.43 3.32 -0.21
N GLU A 572 -7.93 3.58 -1.41
CA GLU A 572 -9.24 3.10 -1.84
C GLU A 572 -9.29 1.56 -1.90
N SER A 573 -8.23 0.93 -2.40
CA SER A 573 -8.11 -0.53 -2.49
C SER A 573 -8.02 -1.24 -1.13
N GLN A 574 -7.47 -0.59 -0.10
CA GLN A 574 -7.26 -1.20 1.23
C GLN A 574 -8.29 -0.75 2.24
N MET A 575 -8.61 0.54 2.26
CA MET A 575 -9.52 1.16 3.23
C MET A 575 -10.97 0.78 2.96
N VAL A 576 -11.43 0.71 1.70
CA VAL A 576 -12.82 0.33 1.41
C VAL A 576 -13.11 -1.12 1.83
N PRO A 577 -12.27 -2.11 1.52
CA PRO A 577 -12.45 -3.46 2.06
C PRO A 577 -12.33 -3.54 3.57
N ALA A 578 -11.32 -2.88 4.17
CA ALA A 578 -11.13 -2.89 5.62
C ALA A 578 -12.31 -2.25 6.36
N GLN A 579 -12.89 -1.17 5.83
CA GLN A 579 -14.06 -0.52 6.39
C GLN A 579 -15.31 -1.41 6.29
N LYS A 580 -15.51 -2.08 5.15
CA LYS A 580 -16.60 -3.07 5.02
C LYS A 580 -16.43 -4.21 6.01
N GLU A 581 -15.22 -4.74 6.14
CA GLU A 581 -14.92 -5.81 7.10
C GLU A 581 -15.20 -5.35 8.54
N TRP A 582 -14.73 -4.16 8.92
CA TRP A 582 -15.02 -3.55 10.22
C TRP A 582 -16.52 -3.38 10.47
N GLU A 583 -17.28 -2.86 9.50
CA GLU A 583 -18.73 -2.70 9.62
C GLU A 583 -19.44 -4.05 9.78
N THR A 584 -19.01 -5.08 9.02
CA THR A 584 -19.58 -6.43 9.14
C THR A 584 -19.27 -7.07 10.49
N ASN A 585 -18.03 -6.93 10.97
CA ASN A 585 -17.61 -7.46 12.27
C ASN A 585 -18.30 -6.72 13.41
N LYS A 586 -18.49 -5.40 13.30
CA LYS A 586 -19.25 -4.60 14.26
C LYS A 586 -20.71 -5.06 14.35
N ARG A 587 -21.39 -5.20 13.21
CA ARG A 587 -22.78 -5.70 13.19
C ARG A 587 -22.87 -7.11 13.76
N ASN A 588 -21.92 -7.97 13.45
CA ASN A 588 -21.86 -9.33 13.99
C ASN A 588 -21.67 -9.31 15.52
N LEU A 589 -20.77 -8.47 16.04
CA LEU A 589 -20.58 -8.26 17.47
C LEU A 589 -21.87 -7.80 18.15
N GLU A 590 -22.54 -6.78 17.61
CA GLU A 590 -23.82 -6.28 18.14
C GLU A 590 -24.92 -7.35 18.15
N LEU A 591 -24.99 -8.21 17.12
CA LEU A 591 -25.93 -9.32 17.07
C LEU A 591 -25.63 -10.39 18.13
N LYS A 592 -24.35 -10.72 18.34
CA LYS A 592 -23.94 -11.69 19.38
C LYS A 592 -24.11 -11.13 20.79
N GLU A 593 -23.88 -9.83 21.00
CA GLU A 593 -24.19 -9.15 22.27
C GLU A 593 -25.68 -9.18 22.58
N LYS A 594 -26.53 -8.86 21.59
CA LYS A 594 -27.99 -8.97 21.74
C LYS A 594 -28.41 -10.38 22.09
N TRP A 595 -27.91 -11.38 21.37
CA TRP A 595 -28.23 -12.78 21.65
C TRP A 595 -27.82 -13.20 23.07
N LYS A 596 -26.61 -12.83 23.53
CA LYS A 596 -26.17 -13.07 24.90
C LYS A 596 -27.06 -12.35 25.93
N ASN A 597 -27.50 -11.13 25.65
CA ASN A 597 -28.37 -10.36 26.55
C ASN A 597 -29.79 -10.93 26.61
N ASP A 598 -30.33 -11.43 25.50
CA ASP A 598 -31.62 -12.12 25.47
C ASP A 598 -31.57 -13.43 26.26
N LEU A 599 -30.47 -14.19 26.15
CA LEU A 599 -30.24 -15.36 26.99
C LEU A 599 -30.17 -14.99 28.48
N GLU A 600 -29.45 -13.91 28.84
CA GLU A 600 -29.38 -13.45 30.24
C GLU A 600 -30.75 -13.07 30.79
N ARG A 601 -31.59 -12.37 30.00
CA ARG A 601 -32.97 -12.05 30.38
C ARG A 601 -33.82 -13.31 30.60
N ASN A 602 -33.62 -14.34 29.77
CA ASN A 602 -34.30 -15.62 29.96
C ASN A 602 -33.85 -16.29 31.26
N PHE A 603 -32.56 -16.26 31.60
CA PHE A 603 -32.07 -16.75 32.89
C PHE A 603 -32.68 -15.98 34.06
N GLN A 604 -32.71 -14.64 34.01
CA GLN A 604 -33.38 -13.82 35.04
C GLN A 604 -34.87 -14.17 35.19
N SER A 605 -35.56 -14.41 34.08
CA SER A 605 -36.98 -14.81 34.10
C SER A 605 -37.17 -16.18 34.75
N LEU A 606 -36.24 -17.11 34.52
CA LEU A 606 -36.25 -18.41 35.17
C LEU A 606 -35.92 -18.30 36.67
N GLU A 607 -35.09 -17.35 37.10
CA GLU A 607 -34.81 -17.12 38.53
C GLU A 607 -36.08 -16.68 39.25
N VAL A 608 -36.79 -15.69 38.69
CA VAL A 608 -38.11 -15.25 39.20
C VAL A 608 -39.11 -16.41 39.22
N LEU A 609 -39.12 -17.26 38.20
CA LEU A 609 -40.01 -18.41 38.17
C LEU A 609 -39.67 -19.45 39.27
N SER A 610 -38.38 -19.64 39.58
CA SER A 610 -37.94 -20.51 40.68
C SER A 610 -38.40 -19.97 42.03
N GLU A 611 -38.31 -18.66 42.24
CA GLU A 611 -38.81 -17.98 43.45
C GLU A 611 -40.32 -18.20 43.62
N ILE A 612 -41.11 -17.97 42.56
CA ILE A 612 -42.56 -18.21 42.57
C ILE A 612 -42.88 -19.66 42.95
N PHE A 613 -42.18 -20.65 42.37
CA PHE A 613 -42.40 -22.04 42.74
C PHE A 613 -41.96 -22.38 44.17
N SER A 614 -40.96 -21.68 44.71
CA SER A 614 -40.57 -21.81 46.11
C SER A 614 -41.64 -21.25 47.06
N GLU A 615 -42.28 -20.13 46.72
CA GLU A 615 -43.41 -19.59 47.47
C GLU A 615 -44.61 -20.55 47.43
N MET A 616 -44.96 -21.06 46.25
CA MET A 616 -46.03 -22.06 46.09
C MET A 616 -45.74 -23.34 46.89
N GLN A 617 -44.48 -23.78 46.95
CA GLN A 617 -44.09 -24.92 47.77
C GLN A 617 -44.32 -24.66 49.27
N GLY A 618 -44.02 -23.45 49.75
CA GLY A 618 -44.31 -23.03 51.12
C GLY A 618 -45.79 -23.14 51.46
N GLU A 619 -46.65 -22.53 50.64
CA GLU A 619 -48.11 -22.57 50.84
C GLU A 619 -48.67 -24.00 50.81
N SER A 620 -48.15 -24.84 49.91
CA SER A 620 -48.56 -26.24 49.82
C SER A 620 -48.16 -27.05 51.06
N THR A 621 -46.98 -26.76 51.61
CA THR A 621 -46.50 -27.38 52.86
C THR A 621 -47.38 -26.99 54.04
N ASP A 622 -47.81 -25.73 54.09
CA ASP A 622 -48.75 -25.24 55.11
C ASP A 622 -50.12 -25.95 55.01
N LYS A 623 -50.67 -26.09 53.79
CA LYS A 623 -51.91 -26.84 53.54
C LYS A 623 -51.77 -28.31 53.94
N MET A 624 -50.64 -28.96 53.64
CA MET A 624 -50.37 -30.33 54.08
C MET A 624 -50.29 -30.44 55.61
N SER A 625 -49.60 -29.52 56.28
CA SER A 625 -49.53 -29.50 57.74
C SER A 625 -50.90 -29.35 58.39
N SER A 626 -51.81 -28.58 57.76
CA SER A 626 -53.20 -28.44 58.21
C SER A 626 -53.99 -29.75 58.07
N LEU A 627 -53.75 -30.51 57.00
CA LEU A 627 -54.36 -31.82 56.78
C LEU A 627 -53.86 -32.82 57.83
N VAL A 628 -52.56 -32.85 58.11
CA VAL A 628 -51.99 -33.72 59.15
C VAL A 628 -52.55 -33.39 60.53
N LYS A 629 -52.68 -32.10 60.89
CA LYS A 629 -53.33 -31.66 62.13
C LYS A 629 -54.81 -32.08 62.21
N SER A 630 -55.56 -31.96 61.11
CA SER A 630 -56.95 -32.42 61.02
C SER A 630 -57.03 -33.93 61.30
N LEU A 631 -56.22 -34.73 60.58
CA LEU A 631 -56.16 -36.19 60.76
C LEU A 631 -55.79 -36.58 62.18
N GLN A 632 -54.82 -35.91 62.78
CA GLN A 632 -54.41 -36.13 64.17
C GLN A 632 -55.59 -35.92 65.13
N THR A 633 -56.33 -34.81 64.96
CA THR A 633 -57.51 -34.49 65.77
C THR A 633 -58.58 -35.59 65.67
N ARG A 634 -58.82 -36.11 64.47
CA ARG A 634 -59.80 -37.20 64.25
C ARG A 634 -59.33 -38.53 64.83
N MET A 635 -58.05 -38.83 64.69
CA MET A 635 -57.43 -40.03 65.27
C MET A 635 -57.56 -40.01 66.80
N ASP A 636 -57.34 -38.84 67.40
CA ASP A 636 -57.50 -38.62 68.83
C ASP A 636 -58.94 -38.80 69.31
N ALA A 637 -59.93 -38.49 68.48
CA ALA A 637 -61.35 -38.71 68.80
C ALA A 637 -61.74 -40.21 68.79
N ILE A 638 -61.01 -41.06 68.05
CA ILE A 638 -61.38 -42.47 67.81
C ILE A 638 -60.53 -43.45 68.66
N LYS A 639 -59.50 -42.98 69.37
CA LYS A 639 -58.55 -43.83 70.11
C LYS A 639 -59.11 -44.57 71.33
N GLY A 640 -60.26 -44.15 71.86
CA GLY A 640 -60.78 -44.65 73.13
C GLY A 640 -59.87 -44.30 74.29
N ILE A 641 -59.51 -45.28 75.14
CA ILE A 641 -58.71 -45.10 76.37
C ILE A 641 -57.19 -45.21 76.10
N ARG A 642 -56.77 -45.44 74.85
CA ARG A 642 -55.36 -45.69 74.47
C ARG A 642 -54.53 -44.40 74.40
N PRO A 643 -53.19 -44.48 74.56
CA PRO A 643 -52.30 -43.33 74.41
C PRO A 643 -52.35 -42.77 72.99
N THR A 644 -52.16 -41.45 72.90
CA THR A 644 -52.09 -40.71 71.64
C THR A 644 -50.93 -41.23 70.79
N LYS A 645 -51.20 -41.40 69.49
CA LYS A 645 -50.19 -41.67 68.47
C LYS A 645 -50.14 -40.48 67.54
N GLN A 646 -48.95 -39.96 67.24
CA GLN A 646 -48.79 -38.81 66.36
C GLN A 646 -48.52 -39.27 64.92
N ILE A 647 -49.27 -38.71 63.98
CA ILE A 647 -49.09 -38.92 62.55
C ILE A 647 -48.03 -37.93 62.04
N GLN A 648 -46.92 -38.44 61.51
CA GLN A 648 -45.93 -37.67 60.78
C GLN A 648 -46.04 -38.00 59.29
N TRP A 649 -46.40 -37.00 58.49
CA TRP A 649 -46.55 -37.15 57.05
C TRP A 649 -45.96 -35.93 56.32
N ASN A 650 -44.70 -36.06 55.92
CA ASN A 650 -43.93 -34.99 55.28
C ASN A 650 -44.06 -35.09 53.75
N GLY A 651 -45.23 -34.74 53.22
CA GLY A 651 -45.48 -34.74 51.77
C GLY A 651 -45.97 -36.08 51.21
N PHE A 652 -46.46 -36.07 49.97
CA PHE A 652 -47.22 -37.17 49.38
C PHE A 652 -46.40 -38.42 49.00
N SER A 653 -45.08 -38.29 48.88
CA SER A 653 -44.15 -39.38 48.53
C SER A 653 -43.64 -40.17 49.72
N ASP A 654 -43.80 -39.64 50.93
CA ASP A 654 -43.21 -40.20 52.13
C ASP A 654 -44.22 -41.11 52.84
N GLU A 655 -43.78 -42.31 53.24
CA GLU A 655 -44.65 -43.24 53.97
C GLU A 655 -45.13 -42.62 55.29
N ILE A 656 -46.40 -42.83 55.64
CA ILE A 656 -46.96 -42.35 56.90
C ILE A 656 -46.20 -42.99 58.07
N GLN A 657 -45.53 -42.17 58.85
CA GLN A 657 -44.83 -42.57 60.06
C GLN A 657 -45.68 -42.27 61.28
N ILE A 658 -45.68 -43.18 62.25
CA ILE A 658 -46.43 -43.02 63.49
C ILE A 658 -45.50 -43.15 64.67
N THR A 659 -45.53 -42.13 65.53
CA THR A 659 -44.78 -42.10 66.78
C THR A 659 -45.75 -42.22 67.97
N THR A 660 -45.29 -42.85 69.05
CA THR A 660 -46.03 -42.95 70.32
C THR A 660 -45.46 -41.98 71.34
N ASP A 661 -46.30 -41.30 72.12
CA ASP A 661 -45.84 -40.32 73.12
C ASP A 661 -44.88 -40.90 74.20
N SER A 662 -44.85 -42.22 74.38
CA SER A 662 -44.04 -42.91 75.39
C SER A 662 -42.71 -43.49 74.90
N SER A 663 -42.45 -43.54 73.59
CA SER A 663 -41.16 -43.98 73.05
C SER A 663 -40.81 -43.23 71.77
N SER A 664 -39.53 -42.89 71.58
CA SER A 664 -38.99 -42.27 70.36
C SER A 664 -39.01 -43.19 69.13
N ASP A 665 -39.74 -44.30 69.20
CA ASP A 665 -39.82 -45.28 68.13
C ASP A 665 -40.81 -44.79 67.08
N SER A 666 -40.32 -44.58 65.86
CA SER A 666 -41.14 -44.34 64.68
C SER A 666 -41.46 -45.68 64.02
N PHE A 667 -42.74 -45.98 63.89
CA PHE A 667 -43.22 -47.17 63.20
C PHE A 667 -43.74 -46.79 61.82
N LEU A 668 -43.27 -47.49 60.79
CA LEU A 668 -43.86 -47.45 59.46
C LEU A 668 -45.28 -48.03 59.52
N PHE A 669 -46.19 -47.50 58.70
CA PHE A 669 -47.58 -47.96 58.59
C PHE A 669 -47.68 -49.49 58.43
N GLN A 670 -46.78 -50.09 57.65
CA GLN A 670 -46.73 -51.53 57.39
C GLN A 670 -46.43 -52.38 58.65
N ASN A 671 -45.76 -51.81 59.64
CA ASN A 671 -45.31 -52.52 60.85
C ASN A 671 -46.32 -52.43 62.01
N LEU A 672 -47.47 -51.79 61.80
CA LEU A 672 -48.52 -51.65 62.81
C LEU A 672 -49.38 -52.92 62.96
N SER A 673 -50.02 -53.09 64.12
CA SER A 673 -51.06 -54.11 64.31
C SER A 673 -52.27 -53.85 63.41
N THR A 674 -52.94 -54.93 62.96
CA THR A 674 -54.10 -54.85 62.05
C THR A 674 -55.17 -53.88 62.54
N GLY A 675 -55.54 -53.95 63.82
CA GLY A 675 -56.53 -53.01 64.38
C GLY A 675 -56.06 -51.55 64.44
N THR A 676 -54.75 -51.28 64.54
CA THR A 676 -54.23 -49.89 64.45
C THR A 676 -54.23 -49.42 63.00
N LYS A 677 -53.84 -50.28 62.07
CA LYS A 677 -53.92 -49.99 60.62
C LYS A 677 -55.34 -49.65 60.23
N GLU A 678 -56.32 -50.46 60.63
CA GLU A 678 -57.73 -50.19 60.35
C GLU A 678 -58.18 -48.86 60.91
N GLN A 679 -57.80 -48.52 62.14
CA GLN A 679 -58.17 -47.25 62.75
C GLN A 679 -57.61 -46.05 61.96
N ILE A 680 -56.34 -46.10 61.57
CA ILE A 680 -55.69 -45.03 60.83
C ILE A 680 -56.26 -44.91 59.41
N SER A 681 -56.41 -46.05 58.72
CA SER A 681 -57.03 -46.10 57.40
C SER A 681 -58.48 -45.63 57.43
N TYR A 682 -59.22 -45.95 58.49
CA TYR A 682 -60.58 -45.46 58.70
C TYR A 682 -60.63 -43.94 58.82
N VAL A 683 -59.78 -43.35 59.67
CA VAL A 683 -59.69 -41.90 59.86
C VAL A 683 -59.29 -41.19 58.57
N LEU A 684 -58.28 -41.72 57.87
CA LEU A 684 -57.82 -41.17 56.58
C LEU A 684 -58.94 -41.19 55.55
N ARG A 685 -59.61 -42.34 55.37
CA ARG A 685 -60.69 -42.49 54.39
C ARG A 685 -61.92 -41.67 54.76
N LEU A 686 -62.22 -41.51 56.04
CA LEU A 686 -63.31 -40.66 56.50
C LEU A 686 -63.02 -39.18 56.17
N GLU A 687 -61.80 -38.70 56.42
CA GLU A 687 -61.39 -37.35 56.04
C GLU A 687 -61.45 -37.15 54.52
N TYR A 688 -61.00 -38.14 53.74
CA TYR A 688 -61.07 -38.09 52.28
C TYR A 688 -62.50 -38.14 51.76
N ALA A 689 -63.36 -38.96 52.37
CA ALA A 689 -64.77 -39.03 52.05
C ALA A 689 -65.40 -37.65 52.17
N PHE A 690 -65.19 -36.93 53.29
CA PHE A 690 -65.75 -35.59 53.45
C PHE A 690 -65.16 -34.56 52.48
N ARG A 691 -63.87 -34.62 52.16
CA ARG A 691 -63.22 -33.71 51.19
C ARG A 691 -63.73 -33.93 49.76
N ILE A 692 -63.72 -35.19 49.31
CA ILE A 692 -64.19 -35.58 47.98
C ILE A 692 -65.71 -35.39 47.87
N GLY A 693 -66.45 -35.73 48.93
CA GLY A 693 -67.90 -35.50 49.01
C GLY A 693 -68.25 -34.03 48.80
N LYS A 694 -67.52 -33.11 49.44
CA LYS A 694 -67.68 -31.66 49.22
C LYS A 694 -67.29 -31.23 47.80
N GLN A 695 -66.17 -31.73 47.25
CA GLN A 695 -65.69 -31.36 45.92
C GLN A 695 -66.65 -31.79 44.80
N PHE A 696 -67.25 -32.98 44.92
CA PHE A 696 -68.13 -33.56 43.91
C PHE A 696 -69.63 -33.46 44.27
N ASN A 697 -69.96 -32.77 45.38
CA ASN A 697 -71.31 -32.66 45.93
C ASN A 697 -72.03 -34.02 46.04
N LEU A 698 -71.34 -34.99 46.66
CA LEU A 698 -71.77 -36.38 46.80
C LEU A 698 -71.83 -36.79 48.28
N PRO A 699 -72.88 -36.39 49.01
CA PRO A 699 -72.96 -36.55 50.46
C PRO A 699 -73.42 -37.97 50.83
N PHE A 700 -72.68 -38.98 50.38
CA PHE A 700 -72.93 -40.40 50.64
C PHE A 700 -71.69 -41.09 51.19
N LEU A 701 -71.85 -41.81 52.30
CA LEU A 701 -70.82 -42.65 52.88
C LEU A 701 -71.34 -44.09 52.99
N LEU A 702 -70.69 -45.02 52.29
CA LEU A 702 -71.06 -46.44 52.32
C LEU A 702 -70.06 -47.22 53.18
N LEU A 703 -70.54 -47.92 54.20
CA LEU A 703 -69.71 -48.59 55.19
C LEU A 703 -70.03 -50.09 55.18
N ASP A 704 -69.12 -50.91 54.66
CA ASP A 704 -69.28 -52.36 54.54
C ASP A 704 -68.36 -53.09 55.53
N GLU A 705 -68.94 -53.52 56.65
CA GLU A 705 -68.22 -54.08 57.80
C GLU A 705 -66.98 -53.24 58.23
N PRO A 706 -67.13 -51.91 58.44
CA PRO A 706 -66.00 -50.98 58.56
C PRO A 706 -65.14 -51.17 59.82
N PHE A 707 -65.60 -51.94 60.82
CA PHE A 707 -65.02 -52.00 62.16
C PHE A 707 -64.61 -53.42 62.60
N ARG A 708 -64.51 -54.38 61.68
CA ARG A 708 -64.39 -55.81 62.02
C ARG A 708 -63.16 -56.17 62.87
N HIS A 709 -62.01 -55.50 62.71
CA HIS A 709 -60.82 -55.76 63.55
C HIS A 709 -60.59 -54.68 64.61
N MET A 710 -61.56 -53.80 64.86
CA MET A 710 -61.57 -52.88 65.99
C MET A 710 -62.11 -53.57 67.25
N ASP A 711 -61.56 -53.22 68.41
CA ASP A 711 -62.18 -53.62 69.69
C ASP A 711 -63.46 -52.79 69.94
N VAL A 712 -64.30 -53.26 70.85
CA VAL A 712 -65.62 -52.65 71.13
C VAL A 712 -65.50 -51.16 71.48
N GLU A 713 -64.49 -50.77 72.26
CA GLU A 713 -64.25 -49.37 72.62
C GLU A 713 -63.92 -48.49 71.41
N ARG A 714 -62.98 -48.93 70.54
CA ARG A 714 -62.62 -48.19 69.32
C ARG A 714 -63.76 -48.18 68.31
N ARG A 715 -64.48 -49.29 68.16
CA ARG A 715 -65.66 -49.40 67.30
C ARG A 715 -66.73 -48.40 67.71
N ASP A 716 -67.09 -48.37 69.00
CA ASP A 716 -68.14 -47.50 69.50
C ASP A 716 -67.71 -46.02 69.43
N SER A 717 -66.42 -45.72 69.66
CA SER A 717 -65.85 -44.38 69.49
C SER A 717 -65.85 -43.93 68.01
N ALA A 718 -65.43 -44.80 67.09
CA ALA A 718 -65.44 -44.55 65.65
C ALA A 718 -66.86 -44.32 65.13
N LEU A 719 -67.81 -45.14 65.58
CA LEU A 719 -69.22 -45.02 65.22
C LEU A 719 -69.82 -43.71 65.73
N SER A 720 -69.62 -43.39 67.03
CA SER A 720 -70.09 -42.15 67.63
C SER A 720 -69.53 -40.93 66.90
N TYR A 721 -68.22 -40.93 66.64
CA TYR A 721 -67.54 -39.87 65.91
C TYR A 721 -68.09 -39.69 64.49
N THR A 722 -68.35 -40.80 63.79
CA THR A 722 -68.89 -40.76 62.42
C THR A 722 -70.27 -40.15 62.41
N LEU A 723 -71.17 -40.61 63.27
CA LEU A 723 -72.52 -40.07 63.37
C LEU A 723 -72.52 -38.60 63.82
N GLN A 724 -71.61 -38.21 64.70
CA GLN A 724 -71.40 -36.81 65.07
C GLN A 724 -70.96 -35.97 63.87
N CYS A 725 -70.05 -36.48 63.03
CA CYS A 725 -69.65 -35.80 61.81
C CYS A 725 -70.82 -35.64 60.82
N ILE A 726 -71.66 -36.68 60.67
CA ILE A 726 -72.87 -36.61 59.84
C ILE A 726 -73.88 -35.59 60.40
N ALA A 727 -74.08 -35.56 61.72
CA ALA A 727 -75.00 -34.64 62.37
C ALA A 727 -74.58 -33.17 62.21
N ASN A 728 -73.28 -32.90 62.28
CA ASN A 728 -72.71 -31.56 62.20
C ASN A 728 -72.35 -31.10 60.77
N ALA A 729 -72.55 -31.95 59.76
CA ALA A 729 -72.24 -31.59 58.38
C ALA A 729 -73.24 -30.55 57.84
N GLU A 730 -72.74 -29.56 57.10
CA GLU A 730 -73.58 -28.56 56.41
C GLU A 730 -74.45 -29.19 55.31
N GLU A 731 -73.93 -30.23 54.66
CA GLU A 731 -74.62 -30.99 53.61
C GLU A 731 -75.47 -32.13 54.21
N ASP A 732 -76.53 -32.54 53.52
CA ASP A 732 -77.42 -33.63 53.95
C ASP A 732 -76.78 -35.02 53.73
N TRP A 733 -75.73 -35.31 54.50
CA TRP A 733 -75.00 -36.57 54.43
C TRP A 733 -75.85 -37.77 54.79
N LYS A 734 -75.77 -38.80 53.93
CA LYS A 734 -76.42 -40.10 54.11
C LYS A 734 -75.37 -41.17 54.32
N VAL A 735 -75.40 -41.82 55.48
CA VAL A 735 -74.52 -42.94 55.80
C VAL A 735 -75.29 -44.25 55.71
N VAL A 736 -74.74 -45.21 54.96
CA VAL A 736 -75.33 -46.54 54.76
C VAL A 736 -74.38 -47.59 55.30
N PHE A 737 -74.79 -48.27 56.36
CA PHE A 737 -74.06 -49.37 56.97
C PHE A 737 -74.53 -50.71 56.41
N PHE A 738 -73.58 -51.59 56.13
CA PHE A 738 -73.80 -53.01 55.89
C PHE A 738 -73.11 -53.77 57.01
N SER A 739 -73.90 -54.44 57.86
CA SER A 739 -73.32 -55.27 58.92
C SER A 739 -74.14 -56.51 59.26
N PHE A 740 -73.48 -57.62 59.54
CA PHE A 740 -74.09 -58.81 60.15
C PHE A 740 -74.06 -58.77 61.70
N ASP A 741 -73.34 -57.85 62.34
CA ASP A 741 -73.21 -57.76 63.80
C ASP A 741 -74.44 -57.06 64.41
N GLU A 742 -75.32 -57.85 65.04
CA GLU A 742 -76.52 -57.34 65.72
C GLU A 742 -76.17 -56.33 66.84
N GLY A 743 -75.03 -56.51 67.51
CA GLY A 743 -74.56 -55.58 68.55
C GLY A 743 -74.18 -54.22 67.98
N LEU A 744 -73.55 -54.19 66.80
CA LEU A 744 -73.26 -52.96 66.08
C LEU A 744 -74.54 -52.29 65.58
N VAL A 745 -75.49 -53.05 65.04
CA VAL A 745 -76.78 -52.53 64.55
C VAL A 745 -77.57 -51.87 65.69
N ALA A 746 -77.65 -52.52 66.85
CA ALA A 746 -78.29 -51.95 68.03
C ALA A 746 -77.62 -50.63 68.45
N LYS A 747 -76.27 -50.62 68.49
CA LYS A 747 -75.50 -49.43 68.85
C LYS A 747 -75.67 -48.27 67.85
N ILE A 748 -75.75 -48.56 66.55
CA ILE A 748 -76.03 -47.54 65.51
C ILE A 748 -77.39 -46.89 65.79
N LYS A 749 -78.41 -47.68 66.10
CA LYS A 749 -79.75 -47.17 66.42
C LYS A 749 -79.73 -46.25 67.65
N ASP A 750 -79.12 -46.72 68.75
CA ASP A 750 -79.03 -45.96 69.99
C ASP A 750 -78.30 -44.62 69.81
N LEU A 751 -77.18 -44.62 69.07
CA LEU A 751 -76.41 -43.41 68.81
C LEU A 751 -77.09 -42.47 67.82
N ALA A 752 -77.75 -43.00 66.78
CA ALA A 752 -78.51 -42.19 65.83
C ALA A 752 -79.65 -41.44 66.54
N ASP A 753 -80.38 -42.14 67.44
CA ASP A 753 -81.41 -41.52 68.28
C ASP A 753 -80.80 -40.44 69.19
N GLY A 754 -79.63 -40.71 69.80
CA GLY A 754 -78.90 -39.75 70.64
C GLY A 754 -78.46 -38.47 69.90
N PHE A 755 -78.20 -38.55 68.60
CA PHE A 755 -77.85 -37.40 67.75
C PHE A 755 -79.04 -36.82 66.96
N ASN A 756 -80.28 -37.26 67.23
CA ASN A 756 -81.49 -36.88 66.48
C ASN A 756 -81.39 -37.14 64.96
N LEU A 757 -80.74 -38.24 64.57
CA LEU A 757 -80.62 -38.66 63.17
C LEU A 757 -81.66 -39.72 62.85
N PRO A 758 -82.51 -39.53 61.81
CA PRO A 758 -83.47 -40.56 61.41
C PRO A 758 -82.72 -41.80 60.90
N CYS A 759 -83.05 -42.95 61.51
CA CYS A 759 -82.38 -44.23 61.28
C CYS A 759 -83.34 -45.27 60.72
N GLN A 760 -83.04 -45.78 59.52
CA GLN A 760 -83.79 -46.82 58.84
C GLN A 760 -83.02 -48.14 58.84
N ILE A 761 -83.58 -49.18 59.46
CA ILE A 761 -83.01 -50.53 59.46
C ILE A 761 -83.75 -51.41 58.45
N HIS A 762 -83.00 -52.14 57.62
CA HIS A 762 -83.50 -53.12 56.66
C HIS A 762 -82.91 -54.49 56.99
N GLU A 763 -83.76 -55.42 57.43
CA GLU A 763 -83.39 -56.81 57.66
C GLU A 763 -83.52 -57.62 56.36
N LEU A 764 -82.40 -58.21 55.93
CA LEU A 764 -82.30 -59.02 54.73
C LEU A 764 -82.31 -60.50 55.11
N THR A 765 -83.38 -61.20 54.74
CA THR A 765 -83.48 -62.65 54.91
C THR A 765 -82.82 -63.37 53.74
N LYS A 766 -82.03 -64.43 54.01
CA LYS A 766 -81.55 -65.34 52.97
C LYS A 766 -82.78 -66.01 52.32
N ARG A 767 -82.99 -65.78 51.02
CA ARG A 767 -83.99 -66.55 50.27
C ARG A 767 -83.49 -67.99 50.21
N VAL A 768 -84.25 -68.91 50.81
CA VAL A 768 -84.12 -70.33 50.45
C VAL A 768 -84.51 -70.39 48.96
N SER A 769 -83.58 -70.88 48.15
CA SER A 769 -83.65 -70.95 46.69
C SER A 769 -84.96 -71.56 46.19
#